data_AF-A0AAD7ISU5-F1
#
_entry.id   AF-A0AAD7ISU5-F1
#
_cell.length_a   1.000
_cell.length_b   1.000
_cell.length_c   1.000
_cell.angle_alpha   90.00
_cell.angle_beta   90.00
_cell.angle_gamma   90.00
#
_symmetry.space_group_name_H-M   'P 1'
#
loop_
_entity.id
_entity.type
_entity.pdbx_description
1 polymer ?
#
loop_
_entity_poly.entity_id
_entity_poly.type
_entity_poly.pdbx_seq_one_letter_code
_entity_poly.pdbx_strand_id
1 'polypeptide(L)'
;HAQKWRKDMDLDCLSPMYAAQHCHFYVNELALLKTGKLVIPIRWIKYKQVVCADAFKVELDAEGVATVLDAVTVLISTPDLESNFLDLEDEGRIPTWSRASSEKCYPTRMPNPKRALAQGDRLYSSLVNYFGDDVSGNRSKSWNKHWNAYMTHANLPRMLLQQEFHIHFLSTSPNASITEQFTAFKLAVESTHTDPVKVRDAETEEPTRLNLYANSGASDNPMQSEISGHIGAKGNHFCRKCHARGTEKEKETNECFHTLFQPGSPRSKEAVLTELQKQVKLACSGVAQPIKNTQTETGVKDAYTQHWIDHILEQFKEKKRENPDRENTEIQEELIQWTMDNEDKIYSGFLTLKGFDPTKDTPVEILHTILLGVVKYIWHSSHTSWNPAQKETYSLRLQSTNIDGLSVHPIRANYIMQYANSLIGRQFKTIAQTNVFHVHGLVGAEQFATWRAVGELSALLWFPEIRDIKEYCSDLRIAVGNVLDGFAVLDPTKILSKIKLHLLAHTPEDVVAFGPLLGTITEMFECFNAVFRFCSILSNHLAPSRDIALQLADQEGLKHRLTGGWWPSKDSEGEWECAGPGVRGFLHTRPVLQKLVGWTVHKPPTPGSVKLMPLLKKQKGVERPQLSSILLSATHAAQALNCATYDMKTAWLQCKQVIAVSLDECRKGSWVFAKSPLTDVMIVGRIDTILDDGNGTSIVVLDVFQASSTRDDIFGMPILTRRQSETAYMIVPALNLRFLFNVQHDCLSAGCTATGRRARMQERVESAITDKFIVCKPMERWIINTHAFHNAHLLRQALPRGLTVPIPLFADRKAKHDELASALRETKDGKRKRAREKREAKKAEGGSRSRPQKDKQAQKPRTKGRVTVADKSDQEDSGPENSSDSDGSDDPDGSPPRKRRKIQRPANNSSGSDSDSDYAGRDAVQLEEQIVPRTSGRMRIPTARARDGVDYDSA
;
A
#
# COMPACT_ATOMS: atom_id res chain seq x y z
N HIS A 1 -8.42 16.29 6.63
CA HIS A 1 -8.27 15.13 5.74
C HIS A 1 -9.58 14.88 5.01
N ALA A 2 -9.58 14.03 3.98
CA ALA A 2 -10.74 13.70 3.15
C ALA A 2 -11.28 14.89 2.33
N GLN A 3 -10.41 15.79 1.87
CA GLN A 3 -10.82 16.91 1.01
C GLN A 3 -11.48 16.42 -0.29
N LYS A 4 -10.95 15.34 -0.88
CA LYS A 4 -11.53 14.74 -2.08
C LYS A 4 -13.02 14.48 -1.87
N TRP A 5 -13.36 13.74 -0.83
CA TRP A 5 -14.74 13.40 -0.51
C TRP A 5 -15.58 14.59 -0.05
N ARG A 6 -15.02 15.51 0.75
CA ARG A 6 -15.76 16.64 1.34
C ARG A 6 -15.85 17.88 0.43
N LYS A 7 -15.11 17.97 -0.67
CA LYS A 7 -15.11 19.19 -1.50
C LYS A 7 -15.08 18.91 -3.00
N ASP A 8 -14.31 17.91 -3.41
CA ASP A 8 -13.95 17.77 -4.83
C ASP A 8 -14.84 16.74 -5.56
N MET A 9 -15.35 15.74 -4.86
CA MET A 9 -16.27 14.75 -5.42
C MET A 9 -17.63 15.37 -5.72
N ASP A 10 -18.18 14.99 -6.89
CA ASP A 10 -19.56 15.28 -7.25
C ASP A 10 -20.50 14.73 -6.17
N LEU A 11 -21.42 15.58 -5.69
CA LEU A 11 -22.40 15.21 -4.67
C LEU A 11 -23.28 14.05 -5.13
N ASP A 12 -23.48 13.90 -6.44
CA ASP A 12 -24.26 12.78 -7.00
C ASP A 12 -23.59 11.42 -6.81
N CYS A 13 -22.26 11.39 -6.63
CA CYS A 13 -21.48 10.17 -6.34
C CYS A 13 -21.47 9.81 -4.85
N LEU A 14 -21.96 10.69 -3.98
CA LEU A 14 -21.98 10.47 -2.53
C LEU A 14 -23.27 9.75 -2.09
N SER A 15 -23.35 9.41 -0.81
CA SER A 15 -24.54 8.78 -0.23
C SER A 15 -25.79 9.63 -0.52
N PRO A 16 -26.82 9.09 -1.19
CA PRO A 16 -27.95 9.89 -1.64
C PRO A 16 -28.98 10.14 -0.53
N MET A 17 -28.98 9.32 0.52
CA MET A 17 -29.93 9.43 1.62
C MET A 17 -29.32 9.01 2.97
N TYR A 18 -30.00 9.42 4.03
CA TYR A 18 -29.88 8.90 5.38
C TYR A 18 -31.20 8.22 5.77
N ALA A 19 -31.12 6.99 6.25
CA ALA A 19 -32.26 6.21 6.73
C ALA A 19 -32.38 6.35 8.26
N ALA A 20 -33.46 6.99 8.72
CA ALA A 20 -33.80 7.13 10.13
C ALA A 20 -34.96 6.18 10.47
N GLN A 21 -34.66 4.92 10.78
CA GLN A 21 -35.59 3.80 11.05
C GLN A 21 -36.75 3.64 10.03
N HIS A 22 -37.73 4.53 10.02
CA HIS A 22 -38.89 4.51 9.12
C HIS A 22 -38.95 5.68 8.13
N CYS A 23 -38.01 6.63 8.20
CA CYS A 23 -38.03 7.87 7.40
C CYS A 23 -36.73 8.01 6.59
N HIS A 24 -36.85 8.29 5.29
CA HIS A 24 -35.72 8.49 4.38
C HIS A 24 -35.52 9.97 4.06
N PHE A 25 -34.39 10.53 4.52
CA PHE A 25 -33.97 11.88 4.21
C PHE A 25 -33.03 11.86 3.02
N TYR A 26 -33.46 12.37 1.87
CA TYR A 26 -32.59 12.47 0.69
C TYR A 26 -31.83 13.80 0.69
N VAL A 27 -30.67 13.79 0.04
CA VAL A 27 -30.00 15.04 -0.31
C VAL A 27 -30.84 15.83 -1.31
N ASN A 28 -30.67 17.15 -1.34
CA ASN A 28 -31.40 18.08 -2.21
C ASN A 28 -32.93 18.09 -1.99
N GLU A 29 -33.40 17.64 -0.84
CA GLU A 29 -34.79 17.71 -0.42
C GLU A 29 -34.96 18.57 0.83
N LEU A 30 -36.14 19.18 0.98
CA LEU A 30 -36.51 19.90 2.18
C LEU A 30 -36.61 18.93 3.37
N ALA A 31 -36.05 19.32 4.51
CA ALA A 31 -36.19 18.61 5.77
C ALA A 31 -36.49 19.60 6.89
N LEU A 32 -37.36 19.19 7.82
CA LEU A 32 -37.67 19.92 9.02
C LEU A 32 -36.79 19.44 10.18
N LEU A 33 -36.20 20.38 10.89
CA LEU A 33 -35.53 20.13 12.16
C LEU A 33 -36.53 20.26 13.31
N LYS A 34 -36.29 19.53 14.41
CA LYS A 34 -37.03 19.61 15.68
C LYS A 34 -37.12 21.03 16.28
N THR A 35 -36.27 21.94 15.82
CA THR A 35 -36.32 23.37 16.19
C THR A 35 -37.36 24.15 15.39
N GLY A 36 -38.11 23.52 14.48
CA GLY A 36 -39.02 24.15 13.52
C GLY A 36 -38.34 24.80 12.31
N LYS A 37 -37.02 24.61 12.13
CA LYS A 37 -36.26 25.22 11.03
C LYS A 37 -36.19 24.31 9.82
N LEU A 38 -36.26 24.89 8.62
CA LEU A 38 -36.15 24.17 7.36
C LEU A 38 -34.72 24.19 6.83
N VAL A 39 -34.28 23.04 6.30
CA VAL A 39 -32.94 22.86 5.73
C VAL A 39 -33.01 21.96 4.50
N ILE A 40 -31.99 22.04 3.64
CA ILE A 40 -31.79 21.12 2.50
C ILE A 40 -30.46 20.42 2.70
N PRO A 41 -30.42 19.14 3.12
CA PRO A 41 -29.19 18.36 3.21
C PRO A 41 -28.55 18.23 1.82
N ILE A 42 -27.23 18.38 1.70
CA ILE A 42 -26.53 18.21 0.43
C ILE A 42 -25.45 17.13 0.47
N ARG A 43 -25.02 16.73 1.68
CA ARG A 43 -24.03 15.67 1.89
C ARG A 43 -24.13 15.11 3.30
N TRP A 44 -24.14 13.78 3.41
CA TRP A 44 -24.08 13.06 4.68
C TRP A 44 -22.63 12.80 5.09
N ILE A 45 -22.30 13.07 6.36
CA ILE A 45 -20.95 12.86 6.93
C ILE A 45 -21.02 12.22 8.32
N LYS A 46 -19.98 11.49 8.73
CA LYS A 46 -19.86 11.03 10.13
C LYS A 46 -18.94 11.98 10.90
N TYR A 47 -19.46 12.70 11.88
CA TYR A 47 -18.70 13.60 12.75
C TYR A 47 -18.85 13.17 14.21
N LYS A 48 -17.72 12.94 14.91
CA LYS A 48 -17.70 12.45 16.30
C LYS A 48 -18.63 11.25 16.55
N GLN A 49 -18.58 10.27 15.63
CA GLN A 49 -19.42 9.06 15.62
C GLN A 49 -20.92 9.26 15.36
N VAL A 50 -21.38 10.48 15.18
CA VAL A 50 -22.77 10.78 14.81
C VAL A 50 -22.85 11.07 13.32
N VAL A 51 -23.92 10.60 12.66
CA VAL A 51 -24.19 11.01 11.27
C VAL A 51 -24.73 12.44 11.29
N CYS A 52 -24.16 13.29 10.47
CA CYS A 52 -24.50 14.69 10.31
C CYS A 52 -24.69 14.98 8.81
N ALA A 53 -25.20 16.16 8.46
CA ALA A 53 -25.22 16.63 7.08
C ALA A 53 -24.66 18.04 6.96
N ASP A 54 -23.86 18.28 5.91
CA ASP A 54 -23.74 19.64 5.39
C ASP A 54 -25.08 19.97 4.69
N ALA A 55 -25.67 21.12 4.99
CA ALA A 55 -27.00 21.52 4.52
C ALA A 55 -27.09 23.01 4.21
N PHE A 56 -27.98 23.39 3.31
CA PHE A 56 -28.39 24.79 3.12
C PHE A 56 -29.52 25.14 4.09
N LYS A 57 -29.52 26.37 4.59
CA LYS A 57 -30.63 26.90 5.39
C LYS A 57 -31.75 27.38 4.47
N VAL A 58 -32.98 27.19 4.92
CA VAL A 58 -34.15 27.77 4.29
C VAL A 58 -34.79 28.74 5.28
N GLU A 59 -34.86 30.01 4.92
CA GLU A 59 -35.51 31.06 5.72
C GLU A 59 -36.90 31.35 5.15
N LEU A 60 -37.87 31.50 6.04
CA LEU A 60 -39.23 31.92 5.72
C LEU A 60 -39.36 33.40 6.06
N ASP A 61 -39.93 34.19 5.14
CA ASP A 61 -40.32 35.57 5.43
C ASP A 61 -41.64 35.64 6.22
N ALA A 62 -42.12 36.86 6.47
CA ALA A 62 -43.34 37.09 7.26
C ALA A 62 -44.59 36.50 6.58
N GLU A 63 -44.55 36.35 5.26
CA GLU A 63 -45.60 35.79 4.41
C GLU A 63 -45.45 34.27 4.23
N GLY A 64 -44.41 33.65 4.81
CA GLY A 64 -44.16 32.21 4.74
C GLY A 64 -43.49 31.74 3.43
N VAL A 65 -42.87 32.66 2.69
CA VAL A 65 -42.13 32.36 1.46
C VAL A 65 -40.71 31.91 1.79
N ALA A 66 -40.34 30.73 1.29
CA ALA A 66 -39.04 30.09 1.50
C ALA A 66 -37.95 30.62 0.55
N THR A 67 -36.83 31.03 1.13
CA THR A 67 -35.60 31.35 0.41
C THR A 67 -34.45 30.45 0.84
N VAL A 68 -33.80 29.81 -0.13
CA VAL A 68 -32.62 28.98 0.11
C VAL A 68 -31.37 29.85 0.22
N LEU A 69 -30.69 29.76 1.36
CA LEU A 69 -29.39 30.40 1.59
C LEU A 69 -28.26 29.43 1.22
N ASP A 70 -27.83 29.47 -0.04
CA ASP A 70 -26.86 28.52 -0.61
C ASP A 70 -25.42 29.02 -0.70
N ALA A 71 -25.15 30.24 -0.20
CA ALA A 71 -23.80 30.81 -0.17
C ALA A 71 -22.87 30.08 0.83
N VAL A 72 -23.42 29.53 1.91
CA VAL A 72 -22.67 28.84 2.97
C VAL A 72 -23.48 27.64 3.47
N THR A 73 -22.78 26.55 3.78
CA THR A 73 -23.38 25.35 4.36
C THR A 73 -23.32 25.40 5.88
N VAL A 74 -24.31 24.78 6.53
CA VAL A 74 -24.32 24.51 7.96
C VAL A 74 -24.24 23.02 8.22
N LEU A 75 -23.66 22.64 9.36
CA LEU A 75 -23.61 21.25 9.80
C LEU A 75 -24.79 20.95 10.72
N ILE A 76 -25.67 20.04 10.32
CA ILE A 76 -26.83 19.58 11.11
C ILE A 76 -26.59 18.16 11.63
N SER A 77 -27.11 17.84 12.81
CA SER A 77 -27.04 16.48 13.37
C SER A 77 -28.27 15.68 12.94
N THR A 78 -28.09 14.41 12.56
CA THR A 78 -29.24 13.56 12.19
C THR A 78 -30.28 13.36 13.31
N PRO A 79 -29.92 13.35 14.61
CA PRO A 79 -30.92 13.30 15.69
C PRO A 79 -31.82 14.55 15.78
N ASP A 80 -31.44 15.66 15.12
CA ASP A 80 -32.24 16.89 15.08
C ASP A 80 -33.27 16.89 13.96
N LEU A 81 -33.22 15.92 13.04
CA LEU A 81 -34.19 15.76 11.97
C LEU A 81 -35.54 15.29 12.54
N GLU A 82 -36.63 15.87 12.02
CA GLU A 82 -38.00 15.58 12.42
C GLU A 82 -38.80 14.97 11.26
N SER A 83 -38.98 15.72 10.17
CA SER A 83 -39.81 15.34 9.01
C SER A 83 -39.05 15.49 7.70
N ASN A 84 -39.17 14.51 6.79
CA ASN A 84 -38.62 14.60 5.43
C ASN A 84 -39.56 15.37 4.48
N PHE A 85 -39.19 15.49 3.21
CA PHE A 85 -39.99 16.21 2.21
C PHE A 85 -41.39 15.59 1.99
N LEU A 86 -41.51 14.27 1.91
CA LEU A 86 -42.80 13.60 1.71
C LEU A 86 -43.70 13.76 2.94
N ASP A 87 -43.14 13.69 4.15
CA ASP A 87 -43.88 13.95 5.39
C ASP A 87 -44.47 15.38 5.38
N LEU A 88 -43.66 16.36 4.93
CA LEU A 88 -44.11 17.75 4.80
C LEU A 88 -45.14 17.95 3.68
N GLU A 89 -45.06 17.17 2.61
CA GLU A 89 -46.03 17.17 1.50
C GLU A 89 -47.37 16.61 1.97
N ASP A 90 -47.36 15.45 2.63
CA ASP A 90 -48.55 14.79 3.19
C ASP A 90 -49.24 15.65 4.26
N GLU A 91 -48.46 16.38 5.07
CA GLU A 91 -48.97 17.33 6.07
C GLU A 91 -49.43 18.68 5.48
N GLY A 92 -49.22 18.93 4.18
CA GLY A 92 -49.55 20.20 3.53
C GLY A 92 -48.70 21.39 4.01
N ARG A 93 -47.45 21.13 4.42
CA ARG A 93 -46.51 22.10 5.03
C ARG A 93 -45.38 22.54 4.10
N ILE A 94 -45.47 22.23 2.81
CA ILE A 94 -44.50 22.70 1.81
C ILE A 94 -44.67 24.23 1.63
N PRO A 95 -43.62 25.04 1.86
CA PRO A 95 -43.72 26.49 1.74
C PRO A 95 -43.82 26.93 0.27
N THR A 96 -44.32 28.14 0.06
CA THR A 96 -44.22 28.80 -1.25
C THR A 96 -42.77 29.25 -1.46
N TRP A 97 -42.24 29.11 -2.68
CA TRP A 97 -40.84 29.41 -2.94
C TRP A 97 -40.62 30.83 -3.45
N SER A 98 -39.55 31.48 -2.99
CA SER A 98 -39.15 32.78 -3.50
C SER A 98 -38.69 32.67 -4.95
N ARG A 99 -38.84 33.76 -5.70
CA ARG A 99 -38.40 33.83 -7.11
C ARG A 99 -36.94 33.40 -7.30
N ALA A 100 -36.05 33.83 -6.41
CA ALA A 100 -34.63 33.48 -6.45
C ALA A 100 -34.39 31.97 -6.29
N SER A 101 -35.16 31.30 -5.43
CA SER A 101 -35.06 29.84 -5.22
C SER A 101 -35.64 29.06 -6.39
N SER A 102 -36.73 29.55 -6.97
CA SER A 102 -37.38 28.97 -8.15
C SER A 102 -36.53 29.10 -9.43
N GLU A 103 -35.88 30.25 -9.65
CA GLU A 103 -34.94 30.45 -10.77
C GLU A 103 -33.71 29.53 -10.69
N LYS A 104 -33.32 29.15 -9.46
CA LYS A 104 -32.29 28.13 -9.21
C LYS A 104 -32.83 26.70 -9.27
N CYS A 105 -34.10 26.49 -9.58
CA CYS A 105 -34.71 25.17 -9.71
C CYS A 105 -34.60 24.30 -8.45
N TYR A 106 -34.60 24.88 -7.24
CA TYR A 106 -34.68 24.06 -6.00
C TYR A 106 -36.02 23.30 -5.90
N PRO A 107 -37.19 23.94 -6.13
CA PRO A 107 -38.48 23.27 -5.96
C PRO A 107 -38.67 22.13 -6.95
N THR A 108 -38.19 22.28 -8.18
CA THR A 108 -38.34 21.30 -9.26
C THR A 108 -37.45 20.07 -9.11
N ARG A 109 -36.52 20.08 -8.15
CA ARG A 109 -35.66 18.93 -7.80
C ARG A 109 -36.22 18.07 -6.66
N MET A 110 -37.37 18.46 -6.10
CA MET A 110 -38.03 17.77 -5.00
C MET A 110 -39.39 17.23 -5.49
N PRO A 111 -39.72 15.95 -5.25
CA PRO A 111 -38.88 14.94 -4.60
C PRO A 111 -37.66 14.56 -5.45
N ASN A 112 -36.61 14.07 -4.79
CA ASN A 112 -35.35 13.69 -5.43
C ASN A 112 -35.59 12.54 -6.43
N PRO A 113 -35.12 12.65 -7.68
CA PRO A 113 -35.31 11.60 -8.71
C PRO A 113 -34.78 10.22 -8.29
N LYS A 114 -33.79 10.16 -7.40
CA LYS A 114 -33.23 8.90 -6.88
C LYS A 114 -34.22 8.11 -6.02
N ARG A 115 -35.33 8.70 -5.55
CA ARG A 115 -36.42 7.95 -4.91
C ARG A 115 -37.04 6.93 -5.86
N ALA A 116 -37.19 7.28 -7.14
CA ALA A 116 -37.71 6.36 -8.15
C ALA A 116 -36.76 5.18 -8.39
N LEU A 117 -35.44 5.42 -8.40
CA LEU A 117 -34.42 4.36 -8.48
C LEU A 117 -34.43 3.45 -7.25
N ALA A 118 -34.70 4.03 -6.07
CA ALA A 118 -34.73 3.31 -4.81
C ALA A 118 -35.98 2.44 -4.66
N GLN A 119 -37.12 2.83 -5.26
CA GLN A 119 -38.41 2.12 -5.15
C GLN A 119 -38.84 1.88 -3.69
N GLY A 120 -38.52 2.83 -2.80
CA GLY A 120 -38.78 2.72 -1.36
C GLY A 120 -37.68 2.00 -0.57
N ASP A 121 -36.75 1.29 -1.21
CA ASP A 121 -35.61 0.66 -0.54
C ASP A 121 -34.59 1.70 -0.06
N ARG A 122 -33.70 1.31 0.86
CA ARG A 122 -32.55 2.15 1.23
C ARG A 122 -31.56 2.21 0.06
N LEU A 123 -31.04 3.39 -0.27
CA LEU A 123 -30.07 3.57 -1.35
C LEU A 123 -28.73 4.11 -0.82
N TYR A 124 -27.64 3.37 -1.04
CA TYR A 124 -26.29 3.77 -0.64
C TYR A 124 -25.33 3.82 -1.83
N SER A 125 -24.25 4.57 -1.64
CA SER A 125 -23.13 4.63 -2.58
C SER A 125 -21.95 3.85 -2.02
N SER A 126 -21.45 2.88 -2.78
CA SER A 126 -20.24 2.13 -2.49
C SER A 126 -19.08 2.64 -3.31
N LEU A 127 -18.08 3.16 -2.62
CA LEU A 127 -16.83 3.64 -3.19
C LEU A 127 -15.85 2.47 -3.32
N VAL A 128 -15.27 2.31 -4.49
CA VAL A 128 -14.42 1.17 -4.85
C VAL A 128 -13.01 1.65 -5.18
N ASN A 129 -12.01 1.03 -4.57
CA ASN A 129 -10.62 1.19 -5.00
C ASN A 129 -10.30 0.11 -6.03
N TYR A 130 -9.94 0.52 -7.25
CA TYR A 130 -9.55 -0.37 -8.32
C TYR A 130 -8.04 -0.58 -8.28
N PHE A 131 -7.61 -1.82 -8.42
CA PHE A 131 -6.20 -2.19 -8.52
C PHE A 131 -5.97 -3.02 -9.79
N GLY A 132 -4.96 -2.64 -10.56
CA GLY A 132 -4.50 -3.39 -11.72
C GLY A 132 -2.99 -3.60 -11.66
N ASP A 133 -2.54 -4.80 -12.01
CA ASP A 133 -1.12 -5.17 -11.95
C ASP A 133 -0.78 -6.29 -12.93
N ASP A 134 0.49 -6.40 -13.33
CA ASP A 134 1.00 -7.58 -14.03
C ASP A 134 1.56 -8.63 -13.08
N VAL A 135 1.11 -9.86 -13.27
CA VAL A 135 1.40 -10.96 -12.38
C VAL A 135 1.81 -12.17 -13.20
N SER A 136 2.88 -12.85 -12.77
CA SER A 136 3.20 -14.16 -13.32
C SER A 136 2.20 -15.19 -12.79
N GLY A 137 1.65 -16.01 -13.70
CA GLY A 137 0.86 -17.20 -13.36
C GLY A 137 1.69 -18.35 -12.79
N ASN A 138 3.02 -18.25 -12.84
CA ASN A 138 3.95 -19.26 -12.33
C ASN A 138 4.51 -18.89 -10.93
N ARG A 139 5.15 -19.85 -10.27
CA ARG A 139 5.95 -19.55 -9.05
C ARG A 139 7.18 -18.69 -9.37
N SER A 140 7.77 -18.85 -10.57
CA SER A 140 8.82 -17.97 -11.10
C SER A 140 8.22 -16.74 -11.78
N LYS A 141 8.90 -15.60 -11.73
CA LYS A 141 8.44 -14.36 -12.38
C LYS A 141 8.48 -14.42 -13.91
N SER A 142 9.35 -15.28 -14.46
CA SER A 142 9.48 -15.49 -15.89
C SER A 142 8.37 -16.42 -16.38
N TRP A 143 7.74 -16.05 -17.52
CA TRP A 143 6.73 -16.79 -18.28
C TRP A 143 5.30 -16.73 -17.71
N ASN A 144 4.29 -16.78 -18.60
CA ASN A 144 2.86 -16.77 -18.27
C ASN A 144 2.33 -15.48 -17.61
N LYS A 145 2.64 -14.33 -18.20
CA LYS A 145 2.18 -13.00 -17.74
C LYS A 145 0.65 -12.90 -17.86
N HIS A 146 0.04 -12.40 -16.79
CA HIS A 146 -1.37 -12.02 -16.72
C HIS A 146 -1.48 -10.58 -16.24
N TRP A 147 -2.52 -9.90 -16.71
CA TRP A 147 -2.97 -8.61 -16.20
C TRP A 147 -4.16 -8.88 -15.28
N ASN A 148 -3.98 -8.63 -13.99
CA ASN A 148 -4.99 -8.91 -12.97
C ASN A 148 -5.65 -7.62 -12.50
N ALA A 149 -6.97 -7.67 -12.34
CA ALA A 149 -7.77 -6.61 -11.77
C ALA A 149 -8.46 -7.09 -10.48
N TYR A 150 -8.32 -6.29 -9.42
CA TYR A 150 -8.96 -6.51 -8.12
C TYR A 150 -9.66 -5.22 -7.67
N MET A 151 -10.54 -5.37 -6.68
CA MET A 151 -11.13 -4.22 -5.99
C MET A 151 -11.28 -4.43 -4.49
N THR A 152 -11.46 -3.31 -3.77
CA THR A 152 -11.95 -3.31 -2.39
C THR A 152 -12.92 -2.16 -2.16
N HIS A 153 -13.86 -2.33 -1.23
CA HIS A 153 -14.84 -1.31 -0.86
C HIS A 153 -14.22 -0.30 0.12
N ALA A 154 -13.91 0.91 -0.35
CA ALA A 154 -13.26 1.97 0.41
C ALA A 154 -14.08 2.47 1.62
N ASN A 155 -15.37 2.14 1.69
CA ASN A 155 -16.23 2.47 2.83
C ASN A 155 -15.94 1.64 4.09
N LEU A 156 -15.16 0.56 3.98
CA LEU A 156 -14.84 -0.30 5.12
C LEU A 156 -13.91 0.42 6.13
N PRO A 157 -13.99 0.09 7.43
CA PRO A 157 -12.98 0.47 8.39
C PRO A 157 -11.58 0.09 7.89
N ARG A 158 -10.61 0.98 8.02
CA ARG A 158 -9.26 0.78 7.47
C ARG A 158 -8.56 -0.49 7.96
N MET A 159 -8.84 -0.92 9.18
CA MET A 159 -8.32 -2.19 9.73
C MET A 159 -8.80 -3.41 8.93
N LEU A 160 -10.00 -3.34 8.35
CA LEU A 160 -10.54 -4.39 7.48
C LEU A 160 -9.98 -4.31 6.06
N LEU A 161 -9.72 -3.11 5.54
CA LEU A 161 -9.07 -2.91 4.24
C LEU A 161 -7.67 -3.53 4.17
N GLN A 162 -7.05 -3.81 5.32
CA GLN A 162 -5.76 -4.48 5.42
C GLN A 162 -5.88 -6.02 5.54
N GLN A 163 -7.04 -6.61 5.27
CA GLN A 163 -7.23 -8.07 5.27
C GLN A 163 -7.48 -8.62 3.86
N GLU A 164 -6.87 -9.77 3.57
CA GLU A 164 -7.02 -10.48 2.30
C GLU A 164 -8.49 -10.81 2.00
N PHE A 165 -9.29 -11.05 3.05
CA PHE A 165 -10.73 -11.33 2.95
C PHE A 165 -11.49 -10.29 2.12
N HIS A 166 -11.12 -9.01 2.24
CA HIS A 166 -11.81 -7.87 1.63
C HIS A 166 -11.24 -7.43 0.28
N ILE A 167 -10.45 -8.30 -0.36
CA ILE A 167 -10.02 -8.16 -1.75
C ILE A 167 -10.92 -9.02 -2.62
N HIS A 168 -11.55 -8.39 -3.60
CA HIS A 168 -12.48 -9.03 -4.52
C HIS A 168 -11.87 -9.07 -5.92
N PHE A 169 -11.91 -10.24 -6.55
CA PHE A 169 -11.44 -10.45 -7.91
C PHE A 169 -12.41 -9.85 -8.93
N LEU A 170 -11.88 -9.15 -9.94
CA LEU A 170 -12.66 -8.63 -11.06
C LEU A 170 -12.40 -9.42 -12.33
N SER A 171 -11.15 -9.46 -12.78
CA SER A 171 -10.78 -10.10 -14.05
C SER A 171 -9.29 -10.42 -14.12
N THR A 172 -8.94 -11.33 -15.03
CA THR A 172 -7.55 -11.63 -15.38
C THR A 172 -7.44 -11.98 -16.86
N SER A 173 -6.40 -11.49 -17.52
CA SER A 173 -6.17 -11.80 -18.93
C SER A 173 -4.68 -11.84 -19.28
N PRO A 174 -4.21 -12.83 -20.06
CA PRO A 174 -2.88 -12.77 -20.68
C PRO A 174 -2.85 -11.81 -21.87
N ASN A 175 -4.01 -11.38 -22.38
CA ASN A 175 -4.12 -10.64 -23.64
C ASN A 175 -4.66 -9.22 -23.45
N ALA A 176 -5.65 -9.03 -22.57
CA ALA A 176 -6.28 -7.74 -22.33
C ALA A 176 -5.50 -6.98 -21.25
N SER A 177 -5.05 -5.78 -21.60
CA SER A 177 -4.43 -4.81 -20.70
C SER A 177 -5.37 -4.37 -19.58
N ILE A 178 -4.82 -3.70 -18.56
CA ILE A 178 -5.61 -3.15 -17.46
C ILE A 178 -6.57 -2.05 -17.95
N THR A 179 -6.16 -1.24 -18.92
CA THR A 179 -7.01 -0.19 -19.50
C THR A 179 -8.19 -0.75 -20.29
N GLU A 180 -7.99 -1.86 -21.03
CA GLU A 180 -9.08 -2.60 -21.69
C GLU A 180 -10.03 -3.25 -20.68
N GLN A 181 -9.49 -3.93 -19.67
CA GLN A 181 -10.30 -4.56 -18.61
C GLN A 181 -11.12 -3.51 -17.83
N PHE A 182 -10.56 -2.33 -17.60
CA PHE A 182 -11.25 -1.25 -16.90
C PHE A 182 -12.49 -0.75 -17.65
N THR A 183 -12.53 -0.81 -18.99
CA THR A 183 -13.72 -0.43 -19.75
C THR A 183 -14.92 -1.31 -19.39
N ALA A 184 -14.72 -2.62 -19.22
CA ALA A 184 -15.80 -3.51 -18.75
C ALA A 184 -16.24 -3.19 -17.31
N PHE A 185 -15.28 -2.88 -16.43
CA PHE A 185 -15.58 -2.43 -15.07
C PHE A 185 -16.37 -1.11 -15.05
N LYS A 186 -15.98 -0.13 -15.88
CA LYS A 186 -16.69 1.16 -16.04
C LYS A 186 -18.15 0.92 -16.41
N LEU A 187 -18.42 0.08 -17.42
CA LEU A 187 -19.78 -0.21 -17.86
C LEU A 187 -20.61 -0.87 -16.74
N ALA A 188 -20.01 -1.80 -15.99
CA ALA A 188 -20.66 -2.42 -14.83
C ALA A 188 -20.93 -1.43 -13.69
N VAL A 189 -20.05 -0.44 -13.49
CA VAL A 189 -20.25 0.63 -12.51
C VAL A 189 -21.39 1.56 -12.95
N GLU A 190 -21.36 2.02 -14.19
CA GLU A 190 -22.37 2.94 -14.75
C GLU A 190 -23.76 2.30 -14.82
N SER A 191 -23.86 1.00 -15.09
CA SER A 191 -25.16 0.31 -15.09
C SER A 191 -25.83 0.36 -13.71
N THR A 192 -25.05 0.42 -12.62
CA THR A 192 -25.62 0.57 -11.26
C THR A 192 -26.26 1.94 -11.02
N HIS A 193 -25.97 2.95 -11.85
CA HIS A 193 -26.55 4.29 -11.66
C HIS A 193 -27.97 4.38 -12.22
N THR A 194 -28.30 3.52 -13.19
CA THR A 194 -29.63 3.39 -13.78
C THR A 194 -30.44 2.25 -13.15
N ASP A 195 -29.76 1.16 -12.78
CA ASP A 195 -30.36 0.00 -12.09
C ASP A 195 -29.48 -0.38 -10.89
N PRO A 196 -29.70 0.27 -9.73
CA PRO A 196 -28.90 0.01 -8.53
C PRO A 196 -28.92 -1.45 -8.10
N VAL A 197 -27.76 -1.97 -7.68
CA VAL A 197 -27.62 -3.38 -7.26
C VAL A 197 -28.47 -3.62 -6.03
N LYS A 198 -29.55 -4.39 -6.18
CA LYS A 198 -30.40 -4.79 -5.07
C LYS A 198 -29.71 -5.89 -4.27
N VAL A 199 -29.61 -5.68 -2.96
CA VAL A 199 -29.05 -6.59 -1.97
C VAL A 199 -29.98 -6.66 -0.75
N ARG A 200 -29.78 -7.66 0.10
CA ARG A 200 -30.45 -7.73 1.40
C ARG A 200 -29.43 -7.41 2.49
N ASP A 201 -29.70 -6.38 3.27
CA ASP A 201 -28.82 -5.91 4.33
C ASP A 201 -28.71 -6.99 5.43
N ALA A 202 -27.50 -7.37 5.81
CA ALA A 202 -27.29 -8.50 6.72
C ALA A 202 -27.60 -8.16 8.20
N GLU A 203 -27.70 -6.88 8.55
CA GLU A 203 -27.98 -6.41 9.91
C GLU A 203 -29.48 -6.16 10.12
N THR A 204 -30.13 -5.55 9.14
CA THR A 204 -31.54 -5.17 9.19
C THR A 204 -32.47 -6.12 8.44
N GLU A 205 -31.92 -7.02 7.62
CA GLU A 205 -32.66 -7.95 6.75
C GLU A 205 -33.61 -7.27 5.76
N GLU A 206 -33.47 -5.95 5.57
CA GLU A 206 -34.27 -5.15 4.66
C GLU A 206 -33.65 -5.11 3.26
N PRO A 207 -34.48 -4.97 2.21
CA PRO A 207 -34.00 -4.63 0.87
C PRO A 207 -33.21 -3.33 0.87
N THR A 208 -32.04 -3.36 0.24
CA THR A 208 -31.13 -2.22 0.10
C THR A 208 -30.56 -2.19 -1.30
N ARG A 209 -30.23 -1.02 -1.81
CA ARG A 209 -29.71 -0.79 -3.15
C ARG A 209 -28.37 -0.08 -3.09
N LEU A 210 -27.46 -0.47 -3.97
CA LEU A 210 -26.10 0.05 -4.02
C LEU A 210 -25.76 0.60 -5.40
N ASN A 211 -25.27 1.84 -5.42
CA ASN A 211 -24.59 2.42 -6.57
C ASN A 211 -23.08 2.29 -6.37
N LEU A 212 -22.36 1.85 -7.39
CA LEU A 212 -20.90 1.76 -7.34
C LEU A 212 -20.27 3.04 -7.88
N TYR A 213 -19.15 3.47 -7.30
CA TYR A 213 -18.31 4.56 -7.83
C TYR A 213 -16.83 4.27 -7.58
N ALA A 214 -15.95 4.70 -8.48
CA ALA A 214 -14.51 4.56 -8.28
C ALA A 214 -13.97 5.67 -7.35
N ASN A 215 -13.09 5.30 -6.42
CA ASN A 215 -12.49 6.21 -5.44
C ASN A 215 -10.98 6.38 -5.59
N SER A 216 -10.22 5.33 -5.90
CA SER A 216 -8.78 5.47 -6.15
C SER A 216 -8.29 4.39 -7.12
N GLY A 217 -7.26 4.73 -7.89
CA GLY A 217 -6.50 3.81 -8.75
C GLY A 217 -5.19 3.43 -8.07
N ALA A 218 -5.26 2.52 -7.09
CA ALA A 218 -4.07 2.05 -6.40
C ALA A 218 -3.33 1.09 -7.33
N SER A 219 -2.08 1.40 -7.69
CA SER A 219 -1.22 0.52 -8.50
C SER A 219 0.23 0.96 -8.32
N ASP A 220 1.16 0.24 -8.93
CA ASP A 220 2.56 0.67 -8.96
C ASP A 220 2.74 1.95 -9.82
N ASN A 221 3.94 2.55 -9.77
CA ASN A 221 4.19 3.82 -10.45
C ASN A 221 4.06 3.76 -11.99
N PRO A 222 4.62 2.73 -12.67
CA PRO A 222 4.37 2.48 -14.09
C PRO A 222 2.88 2.38 -14.45
N MET A 223 2.10 1.54 -13.75
CA MET A 223 0.67 1.38 -14.04
C MET A 223 -0.09 2.68 -13.79
N GLN A 224 0.19 3.40 -12.68
CA GLN A 224 -0.41 4.71 -12.43
C GLN A 224 -0.05 5.75 -13.50
N SER A 225 1.14 5.65 -14.10
CA SER A 225 1.51 6.48 -15.26
C SER A 225 0.66 6.12 -16.48
N GLU A 226 0.50 4.83 -16.78
CA GLU A 226 -0.28 4.35 -17.92
C GLU A 226 -1.75 4.79 -17.83
N ILE A 227 -2.43 4.50 -16.71
CA ILE A 227 -3.87 4.83 -16.53
C ILE A 227 -4.17 6.34 -16.53
N SER A 228 -3.14 7.18 -16.35
CA SER A 228 -3.26 8.64 -16.39
C SER A 228 -3.06 9.25 -17.78
N GLY A 229 -2.80 8.43 -18.81
CA GLY A 229 -2.47 8.90 -20.15
C GLY A 229 -1.13 9.63 -20.23
N HIS A 230 -0.20 9.33 -19.32
CA HIS A 230 1.09 10.01 -19.22
C HIS A 230 2.16 9.32 -20.08
N ILE A 231 2.96 10.12 -20.80
CA ILE A 231 4.02 9.65 -21.72
C ILE A 231 5.14 8.82 -21.08
N GLY A 232 5.24 8.84 -19.75
CA GLY A 232 6.22 8.10 -18.97
C GLY A 232 7.39 8.96 -18.49
N ALA A 233 8.16 8.42 -17.55
CA ALA A 233 9.19 9.15 -16.79
C ALA A 233 10.35 9.71 -17.63
N LYS A 234 10.50 9.26 -18.89
CA LYS A 234 11.53 9.76 -19.82
C LYS A 234 11.06 10.94 -20.67
N GLY A 235 9.77 11.30 -20.61
CA GLY A 235 9.25 12.46 -21.33
C GLY A 235 9.76 13.79 -20.77
N ASN A 236 9.64 14.86 -21.56
CA ASN A 236 9.96 16.22 -21.10
C ASN A 236 9.07 16.64 -19.93
N HIS A 237 7.80 16.23 -19.96
CA HIS A 237 6.92 16.25 -18.80
C HIS A 237 6.90 14.85 -18.20
N PHE A 238 7.65 14.65 -17.12
CA PHE A 238 7.95 13.33 -16.57
C PHE A 238 7.06 12.94 -15.39
N CYS A 239 6.23 13.88 -14.89
CA CYS A 239 5.29 13.66 -13.80
C CYS A 239 3.87 13.43 -14.31
N ARG A 240 3.23 12.38 -13.81
CA ARG A 240 1.82 12.05 -14.11
C ARG A 240 0.80 12.96 -13.42
N LYS A 241 1.17 13.64 -12.33
CA LYS A 241 0.26 14.46 -11.51
C LYS A 241 0.32 15.94 -11.83
N CYS A 242 1.42 16.42 -12.42
CA CYS A 242 1.62 17.83 -12.73
C CYS A 242 2.41 18.05 -14.01
N HIS A 243 2.52 19.30 -14.44
CA HIS A 243 3.30 19.71 -15.60
C HIS A 243 4.78 20.02 -15.26
N ALA A 244 5.36 19.35 -14.25
CA ALA A 244 6.80 19.38 -14.05
C ALA A 244 7.51 18.98 -15.35
N ARG A 245 8.29 19.91 -15.90
CA ARG A 245 8.78 19.86 -17.27
C ARG A 245 10.26 20.16 -17.38
N GLY A 246 10.79 19.87 -18.55
CA GLY A 246 12.07 20.38 -19.03
C GLY A 246 12.81 19.30 -19.80
N THR A 247 13.41 19.70 -20.91
CA THR A 247 14.48 18.94 -21.54
C THR A 247 15.62 18.74 -20.54
N GLU A 248 16.52 17.80 -20.82
CA GLU A 248 17.65 17.54 -19.93
C GLU A 248 18.49 18.80 -19.64
N LYS A 249 18.65 19.68 -20.64
CA LYS A 249 19.36 20.96 -20.49
C LYS A 249 18.57 21.99 -19.69
N GLU A 250 17.27 22.12 -19.93
CA GLU A 250 16.44 23.06 -19.17
C GLU A 250 16.41 22.68 -17.69
N LYS A 251 16.29 21.39 -17.38
CA LYS A 251 16.34 20.86 -16.01
C LYS A 251 17.63 21.19 -15.26
N GLU A 252 18.70 21.52 -15.98
CA GLU A 252 19.98 21.92 -15.39
C GLU A 252 20.03 23.41 -15.05
N THR A 253 19.08 24.25 -15.46
CA THR A 253 19.04 25.69 -15.09
C THR A 253 18.64 25.87 -13.63
N ASN A 254 19.05 26.98 -13.01
CA ASN A 254 18.77 27.28 -11.60
C ASN A 254 17.26 27.29 -11.31
N GLU A 255 16.50 27.97 -12.17
CA GLU A 255 15.05 28.10 -12.08
C GLU A 255 14.38 26.74 -12.21
N CYS A 256 14.64 26.01 -13.30
CA CYS A 256 13.99 24.74 -13.55
C CYS A 256 14.38 23.69 -12.50
N PHE A 257 15.67 23.57 -12.17
CA PHE A 257 16.16 22.64 -11.15
C PHE A 257 15.43 22.84 -9.82
N HIS A 258 15.30 24.09 -9.36
CA HIS A 258 14.58 24.39 -8.12
C HIS A 258 13.09 23.99 -8.18
N THR A 259 12.42 24.21 -9.32
CA THR A 259 11.00 23.81 -9.46
C THR A 259 10.77 22.31 -9.36
N LEU A 260 11.78 21.46 -9.59
CA LEU A 260 11.64 20.00 -9.47
C LEU A 260 11.44 19.52 -8.02
N PHE A 261 11.68 20.37 -7.03
CA PHE A 261 11.51 20.08 -5.60
C PHE A 261 10.11 20.45 -5.08
N GLN A 262 9.23 20.93 -5.96
CA GLN A 262 7.87 21.36 -5.63
C GLN A 262 6.87 20.78 -6.64
N PRO A 263 5.58 20.65 -6.27
CA PRO A 263 4.53 20.33 -7.24
C PRO A 263 4.50 21.37 -8.37
N GLY A 264 4.50 20.91 -9.62
CA GLY A 264 4.16 21.77 -10.77
C GLY A 264 2.66 22.07 -10.83
N SER A 265 2.21 22.76 -11.87
CA SER A 265 0.77 22.96 -12.11
C SER A 265 0.06 21.60 -12.26
N PRO A 266 -1.07 21.38 -11.59
CA PRO A 266 -1.74 20.08 -11.60
C PRO A 266 -2.26 19.74 -12.99
N ARG A 267 -2.21 18.45 -13.33
CA ARG A 267 -2.94 17.90 -14.49
C ARG A 267 -4.41 17.68 -14.12
N SER A 268 -5.25 17.49 -15.12
CA SER A 268 -6.63 17.02 -14.94
C SER A 268 -6.99 16.03 -16.04
N LYS A 269 -7.94 15.13 -15.75
CA LYS A 269 -8.44 14.20 -16.76
C LYS A 269 -9.05 14.92 -17.97
N GLU A 270 -9.71 16.06 -17.77
CA GLU A 270 -10.38 16.81 -18.84
C GLU A 270 -9.35 17.38 -19.80
N ALA A 271 -8.25 17.92 -19.28
CA ALA A 271 -7.15 18.43 -20.09
C ALA A 271 -6.46 17.30 -20.86
N VAL A 272 -6.25 16.14 -20.23
CA VAL A 272 -5.68 14.94 -20.88
C VAL A 272 -6.60 14.45 -22.00
N LEU A 273 -7.90 14.29 -21.74
CA LEU A 273 -8.87 13.83 -22.73
C LEU A 273 -8.98 14.80 -23.92
N THR A 274 -9.05 16.10 -23.64
CA THR A 274 -9.07 17.14 -24.68
C THR A 274 -7.83 17.06 -25.57
N GLU A 275 -6.66 16.76 -24.98
CA GLU A 275 -5.43 16.63 -25.74
C GLU A 275 -5.40 15.35 -26.59
N LEU A 276 -5.91 14.24 -26.07
CA LEU A 276 -6.08 13.00 -26.84
C LEU A 276 -7.06 13.19 -28.00
N GLN A 277 -8.17 13.90 -27.80
CA GLN A 277 -9.12 14.25 -28.86
C GLN A 277 -8.45 15.05 -30.00
N LYS A 278 -7.55 15.99 -29.67
CA LYS A 278 -6.74 16.68 -30.69
C LYS A 278 -5.80 15.73 -31.42
N GLN A 279 -5.12 14.84 -30.71
CA GLN A 279 -4.21 13.86 -31.32
C GLN A 279 -4.95 12.91 -32.27
N VAL A 280 -6.14 12.44 -31.89
CA VAL A 280 -7.02 11.61 -32.75
C VAL A 280 -7.45 12.38 -33.99
N LYS A 281 -7.89 13.64 -33.84
CA LYS A 281 -8.24 14.49 -34.99
C LYS A 281 -7.05 14.74 -35.93
N LEU A 282 -5.84 14.89 -35.39
CA LEU A 282 -4.62 14.98 -36.19
C LEU A 282 -4.32 13.68 -36.93
N ALA A 283 -4.60 12.51 -36.33
CA ALA A 283 -4.42 11.21 -36.97
C ALA A 283 -5.28 11.07 -38.24
N CYS A 284 -6.48 11.66 -38.26
CA CYS A 284 -7.36 11.68 -39.44
C CYS A 284 -6.72 12.39 -40.66
N SER A 285 -5.66 13.21 -40.48
CA SER A 285 -4.92 13.82 -41.60
C SER A 285 -3.87 12.90 -42.24
N GLY A 286 -3.64 11.71 -41.68
CA GLY A 286 -2.69 10.73 -42.19
C GLY A 286 -1.21 10.98 -41.85
N VAL A 287 -0.88 12.04 -41.09
CA VAL A 287 0.51 12.42 -40.78
C VAL A 287 0.85 12.19 -39.30
N ALA A 288 1.81 11.30 -39.04
CA ALA A 288 2.19 10.91 -37.67
C ALA A 288 3.09 11.93 -36.93
N GLN A 289 3.84 12.78 -37.64
CA GLN A 289 4.84 13.66 -37.03
C GLN A 289 4.23 14.74 -36.11
N PRO A 290 3.15 15.45 -36.50
CA PRO A 290 2.47 16.41 -35.61
C PRO A 290 2.06 15.78 -34.28
N ILE A 291 1.54 14.54 -34.31
CA ILE A 291 1.11 13.81 -33.11
C ILE A 291 2.31 13.57 -32.18
N LYS A 292 3.44 13.09 -32.71
CA LYS A 292 4.67 12.86 -31.91
C LYS A 292 5.19 14.15 -31.27
N ASN A 293 5.11 15.27 -31.99
CA ASN A 293 5.50 16.58 -31.45
C ASN A 293 4.58 16.98 -30.30
N THR A 294 3.26 16.91 -30.52
CA THR A 294 2.24 17.21 -29.51
C THR A 294 2.38 16.34 -28.26
N GLN A 295 2.61 15.03 -28.40
CA GLN A 295 2.87 14.12 -27.28
C GLN A 295 4.09 14.54 -26.47
N THR A 296 5.16 14.97 -27.15
CA THR A 296 6.41 15.43 -26.51
C THR A 296 6.22 16.76 -25.78
N GLU A 297 5.46 17.68 -26.38
CA GLU A 297 5.19 19.02 -25.85
C GLU A 297 4.23 19.01 -24.65
N THR A 298 3.26 18.10 -24.62
CA THR A 298 2.23 18.04 -23.58
C THR A 298 2.51 16.97 -22.52
N GLY A 299 3.32 15.96 -22.88
CA GLY A 299 3.52 14.74 -22.10
C GLY A 299 2.31 13.83 -22.01
N VAL A 300 1.32 14.01 -22.89
CA VAL A 300 0.11 13.18 -22.95
C VAL A 300 0.29 12.14 -24.05
N LYS A 301 0.32 10.87 -23.64
CA LYS A 301 0.37 9.72 -24.54
C LYS A 301 -0.23 8.52 -23.81
N ASP A 302 -1.48 8.22 -24.12
CA ASP A 302 -2.20 7.07 -23.60
C ASP A 302 -1.98 5.86 -24.50
N ALA A 303 -1.54 4.73 -23.93
CA ALA A 303 -1.24 3.51 -24.69
C ALA A 303 -2.50 2.93 -25.35
N TYR A 304 -3.66 3.03 -24.67
CA TYR A 304 -4.94 2.58 -25.20
C TYR A 304 -5.36 3.41 -26.41
N THR A 305 -5.40 4.74 -26.28
CA THR A 305 -5.75 5.64 -27.39
C THR A 305 -4.72 5.59 -28.53
N GLN A 306 -3.44 5.33 -28.23
CA GLN A 306 -2.39 5.21 -29.25
C GLN A 306 -2.67 4.08 -30.24
N HIS A 307 -3.25 2.96 -29.80
CA HIS A 307 -3.67 1.88 -30.69
C HIS A 307 -4.63 2.39 -31.77
N TRP A 308 -5.62 3.19 -31.38
CA TRP A 308 -6.60 3.77 -32.29
C TRP A 308 -6.00 4.84 -33.20
N ILE A 309 -5.08 5.67 -32.68
CA ILE A 309 -4.31 6.62 -33.50
C ILE A 309 -3.58 5.89 -34.63
N ASP A 310 -2.89 4.79 -34.30
CA ASP A 310 -2.15 4.01 -35.28
C ASP A 310 -3.09 3.32 -36.29
N HIS A 311 -4.25 2.84 -35.82
CA HIS A 311 -5.29 2.29 -36.69
C HIS A 311 -5.85 3.32 -37.68
N ILE A 312 -6.17 4.53 -37.22
CA ILE A 312 -6.68 5.63 -38.07
C ILE A 312 -5.63 6.04 -39.11
N LEU A 313 -4.37 6.15 -38.71
CA LEU A 313 -3.27 6.45 -39.63
C LEU A 313 -3.12 5.37 -40.72
N GLU A 314 -3.33 4.10 -40.38
CA GLU A 314 -3.31 3.03 -41.36
C GLU A 314 -4.53 3.10 -42.29
N GLN A 315 -5.74 3.26 -41.75
CA GLN A 315 -6.97 3.45 -42.53
C GLN A 315 -6.86 4.59 -43.55
N PHE A 316 -6.25 5.72 -43.17
CA PHE A 316 -5.97 6.82 -44.10
C PHE A 316 -5.09 6.35 -45.28
N LYS A 317 -4.00 5.63 -44.99
CA LYS A 317 -3.10 5.10 -46.04
C LYS A 317 -3.79 4.07 -46.92
N GLU A 318 -4.64 3.21 -46.35
CA GLU A 318 -5.38 2.21 -47.13
C GLU A 318 -6.35 2.88 -48.10
N LYS A 319 -7.15 3.83 -47.64
CA LYS A 319 -8.08 4.60 -48.50
C LYS A 319 -7.35 5.36 -49.61
N LYS A 320 -6.18 5.94 -49.29
CA LYS A 320 -5.34 6.62 -50.29
C LYS A 320 -4.70 5.64 -51.28
N ARG A 321 -4.40 4.41 -50.86
CA ARG A 321 -3.86 3.34 -51.72
C ARG A 321 -4.94 2.78 -52.65
N GLU A 322 -6.17 2.65 -52.16
CA GLU A 322 -7.33 2.19 -52.93
C GLU A 322 -7.77 3.21 -53.99
N ASN A 323 -7.67 4.50 -53.68
CA ASN A 323 -7.93 5.58 -54.63
C ASN A 323 -6.89 6.71 -54.50
N PRO A 324 -5.78 6.66 -55.28
CA PRO A 324 -4.70 7.65 -55.21
C PRO A 324 -5.13 9.09 -55.54
N ASP A 325 -6.11 9.25 -56.42
CA ASP A 325 -6.60 10.55 -56.89
C ASP A 325 -7.59 11.20 -55.92
N ARG A 326 -8.05 10.46 -54.90
CA ARG A 326 -8.97 10.98 -53.89
C ARG A 326 -8.33 12.08 -53.06
N GLU A 327 -9.03 13.18 -52.84
CA GLU A 327 -8.53 14.31 -52.06
C GLU A 327 -8.28 13.91 -50.59
N ASN A 328 -7.18 14.39 -50.02
CA ASN A 328 -6.82 14.06 -48.64
C ASN A 328 -7.85 14.60 -47.63
N THR A 329 -8.48 15.74 -47.95
CA THR A 329 -9.52 16.37 -47.12
C THR A 329 -10.77 15.51 -47.03
N GLU A 330 -11.18 14.85 -48.12
CA GLU A 330 -12.35 13.96 -48.11
C GLU A 330 -12.12 12.73 -47.22
N ILE A 331 -10.93 12.11 -47.32
CA ILE A 331 -10.54 10.98 -46.47
C ILE A 331 -10.51 11.44 -45.01
N GLN A 332 -9.97 12.63 -44.75
CA GLN A 332 -9.92 13.20 -43.41
C GLN A 332 -11.31 13.44 -42.82
N GLU A 333 -12.24 14.02 -43.58
CA GLU A 333 -13.62 14.25 -43.13
C GLU A 333 -14.35 12.94 -42.83
N GLU A 334 -14.20 11.93 -43.69
CA GLU A 334 -14.75 10.59 -43.47
C GLU A 334 -14.22 9.96 -42.17
N LEU A 335 -12.91 10.05 -41.94
CA LEU A 335 -12.31 9.52 -40.71
C LEU A 335 -12.69 10.33 -39.48
N ILE A 336 -12.85 11.66 -39.59
CA ILE A 336 -13.36 12.49 -38.49
C ILE A 336 -14.77 12.02 -38.11
N GLN A 337 -15.67 11.83 -39.08
CA GLN A 337 -17.02 11.34 -38.80
C GLN A 337 -16.97 9.95 -38.14
N TRP A 338 -16.14 9.04 -38.66
CA TRP A 338 -15.96 7.71 -38.05
C TRP A 338 -15.47 7.78 -36.60
N THR A 339 -14.55 8.72 -36.29
CA THR A 339 -14.08 8.90 -34.90
C THR A 339 -15.16 9.43 -33.98
N MET A 340 -16.05 10.31 -34.47
CA MET A 340 -17.18 10.81 -33.68
C MET A 340 -18.19 9.69 -33.42
N ASP A 341 -18.44 8.83 -34.41
CA ASP A 341 -19.37 7.71 -34.30
C ASP A 341 -18.84 6.56 -33.41
N ASN A 342 -17.55 6.56 -33.07
CA ASN A 342 -16.88 5.51 -32.28
C ASN A 342 -16.13 6.07 -31.05
N GLU A 343 -16.55 7.24 -30.55
CA GLU A 343 -15.87 7.94 -29.46
C GLU A 343 -15.72 7.06 -28.20
N ASP A 344 -16.74 6.24 -27.91
CA ASP A 344 -16.82 5.32 -26.77
C ASP A 344 -15.74 4.24 -26.77
N LYS A 345 -15.18 3.92 -27.94
CA LYS A 345 -14.13 2.89 -28.09
C LYS A 345 -12.73 3.47 -28.10
N ILE A 346 -12.57 4.74 -28.51
CA ILE A 346 -11.26 5.33 -28.80
C ILE A 346 -10.51 5.70 -27.52
N TYR A 347 -11.22 6.17 -26.50
CA TYR A 347 -10.61 6.68 -25.26
C TYR A 347 -10.73 5.68 -24.11
N SER A 348 -9.69 5.61 -23.29
CA SER A 348 -9.66 4.73 -22.12
C SER A 348 -10.82 5.01 -21.16
N GLY A 349 -11.42 3.95 -20.60
CA GLY A 349 -12.46 4.06 -19.58
C GLY A 349 -12.04 4.86 -18.34
N PHE A 350 -10.74 4.89 -18.02
CA PHE A 350 -10.22 5.69 -16.90
C PHE A 350 -10.40 7.20 -17.10
N LEU A 351 -10.36 7.68 -18.35
CA LEU A 351 -10.47 9.10 -18.70
C LEU A 351 -11.93 9.54 -18.91
N THR A 352 -12.83 8.59 -19.15
CA THR A 352 -14.25 8.85 -19.44
C THR A 352 -15.19 8.54 -18.27
N LEU A 353 -14.72 7.84 -17.22
CA LEU A 353 -15.53 7.57 -16.02
C LEU A 353 -15.84 8.87 -15.24
N LYS A 354 -17.12 9.09 -14.93
CA LYS A 354 -17.58 10.21 -14.10
C LYS A 354 -17.11 10.03 -12.64
N GLY A 355 -16.70 11.12 -11.99
CA GLY A 355 -16.31 11.12 -10.56
C GLY A 355 -14.91 10.59 -10.24
N PHE A 356 -14.17 10.09 -11.24
CA PHE A 356 -12.79 9.63 -11.09
C PHE A 356 -11.83 10.43 -11.99
N ASP A 357 -10.68 10.85 -11.48
CA ASP A 357 -9.62 11.56 -12.22
C ASP A 357 -8.26 10.87 -11.98
N PRO A 358 -7.73 10.07 -12.92
CA PRO A 358 -6.49 9.31 -12.70
C PRO A 358 -5.26 10.20 -12.46
N THR A 359 -5.30 11.49 -12.80
CA THR A 359 -4.19 12.42 -12.53
C THR A 359 -4.13 12.89 -11.07
N LYS A 360 -5.26 12.78 -10.35
CA LYS A 360 -5.41 13.17 -8.94
C LYS A 360 -5.63 11.96 -8.01
N ASP A 361 -6.37 10.98 -8.50
CA ASP A 361 -6.87 9.82 -7.75
C ASP A 361 -5.92 8.62 -7.75
N THR A 362 -4.67 8.86 -8.14
CA THR A 362 -3.53 7.96 -8.02
C THR A 362 -2.55 8.53 -6.97
N PRO A 363 -2.89 8.44 -5.67
CA PRO A 363 -2.04 8.97 -4.61
C PRO A 363 -0.68 8.28 -4.61
N VAL A 364 0.33 8.94 -4.01
CA VAL A 364 1.67 8.36 -3.83
C VAL A 364 1.57 7.05 -3.05
N GLU A 365 1.82 5.94 -3.74
CA GLU A 365 1.80 4.61 -3.16
C GLU A 365 3.11 4.35 -2.41
N ILE A 366 3.02 4.07 -1.10
CA ILE A 366 4.19 4.10 -0.21
C ILE A 366 5.10 2.89 -0.38
N LEU A 367 4.59 1.73 -0.76
CA LEU A 367 5.41 0.53 -0.97
C LEU A 367 6.36 0.72 -2.17
N HIS A 368 5.82 1.12 -3.31
CA HIS A 368 6.55 1.30 -4.56
C HIS A 368 7.35 2.60 -4.62
N THR A 369 6.86 3.66 -3.99
CA THR A 369 7.52 4.98 -4.04
C THR A 369 8.53 5.14 -2.93
N ILE A 370 8.19 4.78 -1.69
CA ILE A 370 9.07 4.97 -0.52
C ILE A 370 9.98 3.77 -0.34
N LEU A 371 9.45 2.57 -0.10
CA LEU A 371 10.27 1.40 0.24
C LEU A 371 11.07 0.88 -0.97
N LEU A 372 10.39 0.53 -2.06
CA LEU A 372 11.00 0.05 -3.31
C LEU A 372 11.49 1.19 -4.22
N GLY A 373 11.49 2.42 -3.73
CA GLY A 373 12.01 3.62 -4.40
C GLY A 373 13.05 4.31 -3.54
N VAL A 374 12.63 5.32 -2.77
CA VAL A 374 13.49 6.18 -1.95
C VAL A 374 14.46 5.39 -1.06
N VAL A 375 13.95 4.48 -0.23
CA VAL A 375 14.75 3.66 0.70
C VAL A 375 15.70 2.76 -0.08
N LYS A 376 15.22 2.13 -1.16
CA LYS A 376 16.05 1.32 -2.06
C LYS A 376 17.19 2.14 -2.70
N TYR A 377 16.92 3.38 -3.13
CA TYR A 377 17.94 4.24 -3.76
C TYR A 377 19.08 4.58 -2.79
N ILE A 378 18.76 4.98 -1.56
CA ILE A 378 19.79 5.31 -0.56
C ILE A 378 20.47 4.04 -0.01
N TRP A 379 19.75 2.93 0.10
CA TRP A 379 20.33 1.63 0.45
C TRP A 379 21.39 1.20 -0.57
N HIS A 380 21.02 1.18 -1.84
CA HIS A 380 21.93 0.82 -2.92
C HIS A 380 23.15 1.74 -2.97
N SER A 381 22.98 3.06 -2.81
CA SER A 381 24.11 3.98 -2.76
C SER A 381 25.00 3.79 -1.53
N SER A 382 24.49 3.19 -0.44
CA SER A 382 25.25 2.95 0.79
C SER A 382 26.11 1.70 0.67
N HIS A 383 25.49 0.54 0.38
CA HIS A 383 26.19 -0.74 0.52
C HIS A 383 27.07 -1.11 -0.67
N THR A 384 26.92 -0.45 -1.83
CA THR A 384 27.63 -0.83 -3.07
C THR A 384 29.15 -0.65 -2.93
N SER A 385 29.59 0.33 -2.15
CA SER A 385 31.02 0.59 -1.89
C SER A 385 31.59 -0.20 -0.72
N TRP A 386 30.77 -0.97 0.01
CA TRP A 386 31.22 -1.66 1.22
C TRP A 386 32.07 -2.89 0.92
N ASN A 387 33.23 -2.96 1.58
CA ASN A 387 34.07 -4.16 1.60
C ASN A 387 33.49 -5.24 2.56
N PRO A 388 34.01 -6.49 2.53
CA PRO A 388 33.50 -7.57 3.37
C PRO A 388 33.49 -7.27 4.88
N ALA A 389 34.51 -6.56 5.40
CA ALA A 389 34.58 -6.22 6.82
C ALA A 389 33.53 -5.17 7.22
N GLN A 390 33.26 -4.19 6.34
CA GLN A 390 32.18 -3.22 6.55
C GLN A 390 30.81 -3.90 6.52
N LYS A 391 30.60 -4.85 5.60
CA LYS A 391 29.38 -5.66 5.54
C LYS A 391 29.17 -6.51 6.80
N GLU A 392 30.23 -7.13 7.32
CA GLU A 392 30.20 -7.86 8.59
C GLU A 392 29.86 -6.92 9.76
N THR A 393 30.52 -5.76 9.83
CA THR A 393 30.27 -4.74 10.86
C THR A 393 28.82 -4.28 10.86
N TYR A 394 28.27 -3.95 9.68
CA TYR A 394 26.87 -3.58 9.53
C TYR A 394 25.94 -4.70 9.99
N SER A 395 26.20 -5.94 9.57
CA SER A 395 25.36 -7.09 9.89
C SER A 395 25.31 -7.34 11.40
N LEU A 396 26.44 -7.23 12.09
CA LEU A 396 26.52 -7.36 13.55
C LEU A 396 25.72 -6.26 14.27
N ARG A 397 25.83 -5.00 13.81
CA ARG A 397 25.08 -3.87 14.37
C ARG A 397 23.57 -4.02 14.14
N LEU A 398 23.15 -4.32 12.92
CA LEU A 398 21.74 -4.54 12.58
C LEU A 398 21.15 -5.76 13.30
N GLN A 399 21.94 -6.81 13.56
CA GLN A 399 21.46 -7.96 14.34
C GLN A 399 21.24 -7.61 15.83
N SER A 400 21.90 -6.55 16.33
CA SER A 400 21.82 -6.09 17.72
C SER A 400 20.69 -5.09 17.98
N THR A 401 19.92 -4.71 16.96
CA THR A 401 18.77 -3.80 17.12
C THR A 401 17.80 -4.32 18.16
N ASN A 402 17.38 -3.45 19.09
CA ASN A 402 16.23 -3.74 19.94
C ASN A 402 14.95 -3.63 19.08
N ILE A 403 14.26 -4.74 18.86
CA ILE A 403 13.03 -4.76 18.05
C ILE A 403 11.76 -4.50 18.87
N ASP A 404 11.86 -4.38 20.20
CA ASP A 404 10.70 -4.11 21.04
C ASP A 404 10.09 -2.75 20.70
N GLY A 405 8.76 -2.70 20.53
CA GLY A 405 8.08 -1.51 20.02
C GLY A 405 8.28 -1.24 18.52
N LEU A 406 8.82 -2.18 17.74
CA LEU A 406 8.80 -2.15 16.27
C LEU A 406 7.85 -3.22 15.73
N SER A 407 7.03 -2.85 14.74
CA SER A 407 6.16 -3.80 14.02
C SER A 407 6.94 -4.54 12.93
N VAL A 408 8.02 -5.22 13.33
CA VAL A 408 8.92 -5.99 12.46
C VAL A 408 9.17 -7.39 13.01
N HIS A 409 9.49 -8.32 12.11
CA HIS A 409 9.90 -9.66 12.50
C HIS A 409 11.35 -9.67 13.03
N PRO A 410 11.77 -10.76 13.70
CA PRO A 410 13.17 -10.96 14.06
C PRO A 410 14.09 -10.71 12.87
N ILE A 411 15.04 -9.80 13.06
CA ILE A 411 15.92 -9.35 11.99
C ILE A 411 16.91 -10.47 11.66
N ARG A 412 17.01 -10.80 10.37
CA ARG A 412 18.03 -11.71 9.84
C ARG A 412 19.08 -10.88 9.11
N ALA A 413 19.99 -10.26 9.85
CA ALA A 413 20.90 -9.24 9.30
C ALA A 413 21.83 -9.80 8.20
N ASN A 414 22.36 -11.01 8.41
CA ASN A 414 23.19 -11.68 7.41
C ASN A 414 22.44 -11.94 6.10
N TYR A 415 21.16 -12.30 6.17
CA TYR A 415 20.32 -12.47 4.99
C TYR A 415 20.13 -11.14 4.25
N ILE A 416 19.82 -10.06 4.98
CA ILE A 416 19.67 -8.72 4.40
C ILE A 416 20.95 -8.30 3.67
N MET A 417 22.12 -8.59 4.26
CA MET A 417 23.39 -8.25 3.65
C MET A 417 23.75 -9.15 2.46
N GLN A 418 23.52 -10.46 2.57
CA GLN A 418 23.76 -11.43 1.50
C GLN A 418 22.95 -11.10 0.25
N TYR A 419 21.69 -10.70 0.43
CA TYR A 419 20.76 -10.36 -0.65
C TYR A 419 20.52 -8.85 -0.78
N ALA A 420 21.54 -8.03 -0.48
CA ALA A 420 21.40 -6.56 -0.43
C ALA A 420 20.81 -5.93 -1.71
N ASN A 421 21.00 -6.55 -2.88
CA ASN A 421 20.46 -6.08 -4.17
C ASN A 421 19.01 -6.51 -4.45
N SER A 422 18.49 -7.51 -3.72
CA SER A 422 17.23 -8.19 -4.01
C SER A 422 16.25 -8.16 -2.84
N LEU A 423 16.34 -7.12 -2.00
CA LEU A 423 15.44 -6.92 -0.87
C LEU A 423 14.01 -6.58 -1.34
N ILE A 424 13.01 -7.02 -0.58
CA ILE A 424 11.59 -6.71 -0.81
C ILE A 424 11.10 -5.69 0.22
N GLY A 425 9.85 -5.22 0.06
CA GLY A 425 9.25 -4.17 0.89
C GLY A 425 9.39 -4.41 2.39
N ARG A 426 9.21 -5.66 2.84
CA ARG A 426 9.35 -6.04 4.26
C ARG A 426 10.75 -5.77 4.84
N GLN A 427 11.84 -6.07 4.12
CA GLN A 427 13.18 -5.77 4.63
C GLN A 427 13.46 -4.27 4.56
N PHE A 428 13.05 -3.59 3.50
CA PHE A 428 13.19 -2.14 3.42
C PHE A 428 12.40 -1.40 4.51
N LYS A 429 11.23 -1.90 4.92
CA LYS A 429 10.46 -1.41 6.06
C LYS A 429 11.25 -1.52 7.37
N THR A 430 12.03 -2.61 7.53
CA THR A 430 12.92 -2.78 8.69
C THR A 430 14.08 -1.80 8.64
N ILE A 431 14.76 -1.70 7.49
CA ILE A 431 15.90 -0.80 7.27
C ILE A 431 15.48 0.66 7.50
N ALA A 432 14.35 1.11 6.94
CA ALA A 432 13.89 2.49 7.11
C ALA A 432 13.75 2.91 8.59
N GLN A 433 13.37 1.98 9.47
CA GLN A 433 13.16 2.25 10.90
C GLN A 433 14.43 2.18 11.75
N THR A 434 15.49 1.49 11.29
CA THR A 434 16.63 1.12 12.17
C THR A 434 17.99 1.52 11.61
N ASN A 435 18.10 1.78 10.31
CA ASN A 435 19.39 1.84 9.63
C ASN A 435 20.30 2.98 10.12
N VAL A 436 19.72 4.11 10.55
CA VAL A 436 20.47 5.26 11.09
C VAL A 436 21.38 4.88 12.26
N PHE A 437 20.97 3.91 13.08
CA PHE A 437 21.75 3.45 14.25
C PHE A 437 22.94 2.55 13.86
N HIS A 438 23.07 2.17 12.58
CA HIS A 438 23.98 1.11 12.16
C HIS A 438 24.96 1.54 11.07
N VAL A 439 24.59 2.53 10.26
CA VAL A 439 25.44 3.03 9.15
C VAL A 439 26.49 4.07 9.56
N HIS A 440 26.47 4.55 10.80
CA HIS A 440 27.49 5.49 11.29
C HIS A 440 28.92 4.94 11.10
N GLY A 441 29.83 5.77 10.57
CA GLY A 441 31.20 5.36 10.24
C GLY A 441 31.34 4.38 9.06
N LEU A 442 30.23 3.99 8.42
CA LEU A 442 30.21 3.20 7.18
C LEU A 442 29.80 4.04 5.95
N VAL A 443 29.23 5.21 6.19
CA VAL A 443 28.80 6.18 5.16
C VAL A 443 29.31 7.58 5.52
N GLY A 444 29.41 8.46 4.51
CA GLY A 444 29.77 9.87 4.70
C GLY A 444 28.68 10.68 5.42
N ALA A 445 29.03 11.90 5.88
CA ALA A 445 28.13 12.76 6.64
C ALA A 445 26.84 13.12 5.88
N GLU A 446 26.94 13.43 4.59
CA GLU A 446 25.79 13.73 3.73
C GLU A 446 24.85 12.54 3.61
N GLN A 447 25.39 11.33 3.39
CA GLN A 447 24.59 10.12 3.25
C GLN A 447 23.94 9.72 4.58
N PHE A 448 24.62 9.95 5.71
CA PHE A 448 24.04 9.78 7.04
C PHE A 448 22.90 10.77 7.28
N ALA A 449 23.05 12.04 6.91
CA ALA A 449 22.00 13.05 7.00
C ALA A 449 20.78 12.68 6.15
N THR A 450 20.98 12.17 4.93
CA THR A 450 19.89 11.69 4.08
C THR A 450 19.20 10.47 4.68
N TRP A 451 19.93 9.56 5.35
CA TRP A 451 19.30 8.46 6.11
C TRP A 451 18.42 8.94 7.27
N ARG A 452 18.83 10.01 7.97
CA ARG A 452 17.97 10.67 8.98
C ARG A 452 16.68 11.20 8.35
N ALA A 453 16.80 11.98 7.28
CA ALA A 453 15.65 12.54 6.58
C ALA A 453 14.68 11.44 6.07
N VAL A 454 15.22 10.36 5.49
CA VAL A 454 14.41 9.23 4.98
C VAL A 454 13.69 8.51 6.13
N GLY A 455 14.34 8.30 7.27
CA GLY A 455 13.73 7.69 8.45
C GLY A 455 12.59 8.55 9.02
N GLU A 456 12.82 9.86 9.18
CA GLU A 456 11.82 10.82 9.66
C GLU A 456 10.61 10.91 8.72
N LEU A 457 10.83 11.05 7.41
CA LEU A 457 9.75 11.04 6.41
C LEU A 457 8.96 9.73 6.45
N SER A 458 9.66 8.59 6.50
CA SER A 458 9.00 7.29 6.50
C SER A 458 8.11 7.10 7.73
N ALA A 459 8.55 7.54 8.92
CA ALA A 459 7.72 7.47 10.12
C ALA A 459 6.45 8.31 10.01
N LEU A 460 6.54 9.53 9.45
CA LEU A 460 5.36 10.39 9.21
C LEU A 460 4.36 9.72 8.27
N LEU A 461 4.82 9.17 7.15
CA LEU A 461 3.95 8.54 6.15
C LEU A 461 3.21 7.29 6.67
N TRP A 462 3.70 6.67 7.75
CA TRP A 462 3.08 5.53 8.42
C TRP A 462 2.13 5.91 9.57
N PHE A 463 1.71 7.17 9.68
CA PHE A 463 0.73 7.57 10.69
C PHE A 463 -0.63 6.91 10.39
N PRO A 464 -1.21 6.12 11.32
CA PRO A 464 -2.55 5.58 11.12
C PRO A 464 -3.61 6.67 11.27
N GLU A 465 -3.33 7.76 12.00
CA GLU A 465 -4.28 8.83 12.27
C GLU A 465 -3.58 10.19 12.28
N ILE A 466 -4.28 11.22 11.80
CA ILE A 466 -3.79 12.59 11.75
C ILE A 466 -4.80 13.48 12.51
N ARG A 467 -4.36 14.02 13.65
CA ARG A 467 -5.18 14.90 14.51
C ARG A 467 -5.27 16.32 13.99
N ASP A 468 -4.12 16.93 13.67
CA ASP A 468 -4.05 18.25 13.04
C ASP A 468 -3.45 18.10 11.64
N ILE A 469 -4.28 18.28 10.62
CA ILE A 469 -3.88 18.17 9.22
C ILE A 469 -2.94 19.31 8.78
N LYS A 470 -3.09 20.51 9.35
CA LYS A 470 -2.28 21.66 8.97
C LYS A 470 -0.87 21.51 9.54
N GLU A 471 -0.76 21.18 10.82
CA GLU A 471 0.53 20.90 11.46
C GLU A 471 1.23 19.72 10.77
N TYR A 472 0.50 18.61 10.57
CA TYR A 472 1.06 17.42 9.92
C TYR A 472 1.56 17.73 8.50
N CYS A 473 0.78 18.43 7.67
CA CYS A 473 1.23 18.79 6.32
C CYS A 473 2.38 19.80 6.31
N SER A 474 2.48 20.70 7.31
CA SER A 474 3.64 21.57 7.47
C SER A 474 4.91 20.75 7.68
N ASP A 475 4.86 19.79 8.59
CA ASP A 475 5.98 18.91 8.89
C ASP A 475 6.34 18.00 7.73
N LEU A 476 5.31 17.44 7.07
CA LEU A 476 5.50 16.56 5.93
C LEU A 476 6.22 17.29 4.79
N ARG A 477 5.91 18.57 4.53
CA ARG A 477 6.62 19.37 3.51
C ARG A 477 8.10 19.54 3.85
N ILE A 478 8.43 19.76 5.12
CA ILE A 478 9.83 19.87 5.56
C ILE A 478 10.54 18.51 5.42
N ALA A 479 9.92 17.43 5.89
CA ALA A 479 10.50 16.08 5.80
C ALA A 479 10.71 15.62 4.34
N VAL A 480 9.74 15.90 3.45
CA VAL A 480 9.89 15.70 2.01
C VAL A 480 11.04 16.53 1.47
N GLY A 481 11.08 17.83 1.79
CA GLY A 481 12.15 18.72 1.38
C GLY A 481 13.52 18.20 1.78
N ASN A 482 13.69 17.77 3.03
CA ASN A 482 14.94 17.21 3.54
C ASN A 482 15.38 15.95 2.78
N VAL A 483 14.45 15.07 2.41
CA VAL A 483 14.79 13.89 1.59
C VAL A 483 15.26 14.31 0.20
N LEU A 484 14.53 15.21 -0.47
CA LEU A 484 14.88 15.68 -1.81
C LEU A 484 16.24 16.40 -1.80
N ASP A 485 16.44 17.30 -0.86
CA ASP A 485 17.67 18.06 -0.70
C ASP A 485 18.85 17.13 -0.39
N GLY A 486 18.65 16.14 0.48
CA GLY A 486 19.67 15.13 0.78
C GLY A 486 20.05 14.27 -0.43
N PHE A 487 19.09 13.89 -1.28
CA PHE A 487 19.41 13.22 -2.55
C PHE A 487 20.13 14.13 -3.53
N ALA A 488 19.76 15.42 -3.58
CA ALA A 488 20.38 16.40 -4.47
C ALA A 488 21.84 16.70 -4.09
N VAL A 489 22.13 16.73 -2.79
CA VAL A 489 23.50 16.85 -2.27
C VAL A 489 24.35 15.63 -2.64
N LEU A 490 23.81 14.42 -2.45
CA LEU A 490 24.52 13.18 -2.79
C LEU A 490 24.79 13.03 -4.28
N ASP A 491 23.78 13.32 -5.11
CA ASP A 491 23.87 13.25 -6.56
C ASP A 491 22.71 14.05 -7.18
N PRO A 492 22.94 15.29 -7.65
CA PRO A 492 21.88 16.14 -8.20
C PRO A 492 21.25 15.57 -9.46
N THR A 493 21.90 14.60 -10.14
CA THR A 493 21.28 13.91 -11.29
C THR A 493 20.10 13.03 -10.88
N LYS A 494 19.99 12.62 -9.61
CA LYS A 494 18.85 11.84 -9.11
C LYS A 494 17.54 12.61 -9.22
N ILE A 495 17.55 13.91 -8.93
CA ILE A 495 16.36 14.76 -9.04
C ILE A 495 15.87 14.83 -10.49
N LEU A 496 16.79 14.80 -11.46
CA LEU A 496 16.44 14.86 -12.88
C LEU A 496 15.90 13.55 -13.45
N SER A 497 16.33 12.41 -12.89
CA SER A 497 16.15 11.08 -13.47
C SER A 497 15.24 10.14 -12.67
N LYS A 498 15.04 10.38 -11.37
CA LYS A 498 14.24 9.53 -10.49
C LYS A 498 12.89 10.17 -10.20
N ILE A 499 11.89 9.82 -11.01
CA ILE A 499 10.51 10.32 -10.85
C ILE A 499 9.94 10.10 -9.44
N LYS A 500 10.28 8.98 -8.79
CA LYS A 500 9.81 8.69 -7.42
C LYS A 500 10.20 9.77 -6.41
N LEU A 501 11.31 10.49 -6.64
CA LEU A 501 11.69 11.64 -5.80
C LEU A 501 10.71 12.80 -6.04
N HIS A 502 10.49 13.22 -7.29
CA HIS A 502 9.56 14.30 -7.57
C HIS A 502 8.12 13.99 -7.12
N LEU A 503 7.68 12.73 -7.19
CA LEU A 503 6.37 12.31 -6.66
C LEU A 503 6.22 12.59 -5.15
N LEU A 504 7.30 12.61 -4.36
CA LEU A 504 7.23 12.96 -2.93
C LEU A 504 6.67 14.36 -2.70
N ALA A 505 6.91 15.29 -3.63
CA ALA A 505 6.41 16.65 -3.54
C ALA A 505 4.88 16.70 -3.50
N HIS A 506 4.20 15.69 -4.06
CA HIS A 506 2.74 15.56 -4.09
C HIS A 506 2.12 14.91 -2.83
N THR A 507 2.95 14.40 -1.91
CA THR A 507 2.44 13.71 -0.71
C THR A 507 1.59 14.60 0.21
N PRO A 508 1.86 15.92 0.39
CA PRO A 508 0.98 16.76 1.19
C PRO A 508 -0.41 16.92 0.57
N GLU A 509 -0.52 17.12 -0.74
CA GLU A 509 -1.82 17.22 -1.42
C GLU A 509 -2.59 15.91 -1.31
N ASP A 510 -1.92 14.77 -1.48
CA ASP A 510 -2.54 13.45 -1.36
C ASP A 510 -3.05 13.17 0.06
N VAL A 511 -2.30 13.59 1.09
CA VAL A 511 -2.74 13.47 2.48
C VAL A 511 -3.94 14.36 2.78
N VAL A 512 -4.01 15.56 2.19
CA VAL A 512 -5.19 16.42 2.34
C VAL A 512 -6.40 15.77 1.67
N ALA A 513 -6.22 15.21 0.48
CA ALA A 513 -7.26 14.56 -0.32
C ALA A 513 -7.79 13.28 0.33
N PHE A 514 -6.91 12.33 0.69
CA PHE A 514 -7.27 10.98 1.14
C PHE A 514 -7.14 10.76 2.65
N GLY A 515 -6.45 11.64 3.37
CA GLY A 515 -6.02 11.38 4.75
C GLY A 515 -4.75 10.54 4.80
N PRO A 516 -4.56 9.71 5.82
CA PRO A 516 -3.37 8.87 5.92
C PRO A 516 -3.17 7.96 4.70
N LEU A 517 -2.00 8.04 4.05
CA LEU A 517 -1.67 7.25 2.86
C LEU A 517 -1.58 5.75 3.13
N LEU A 518 -1.54 5.34 4.41
CA LEU A 518 -1.74 3.95 4.81
C LEU A 518 -3.05 3.34 4.31
N GLY A 519 -4.07 4.16 4.02
CA GLY A 519 -5.33 3.69 3.44
C GLY A 519 -5.26 3.36 1.95
N THR A 520 -4.17 3.69 1.27
CA THR A 520 -4.02 3.55 -0.20
C THR A 520 -2.84 2.67 -0.59
N ILE A 521 -2.37 1.82 0.34
CA ILE A 521 -1.22 0.93 0.13
C ILE A 521 -1.60 -0.29 -0.69
N THR A 522 -0.67 -0.78 -1.51
CA THR A 522 -0.93 -1.93 -2.40
C THR A 522 -0.48 -3.28 -1.84
N GLU A 523 0.14 -3.31 -0.66
CA GLU A 523 0.71 -4.52 -0.06
C GLU A 523 -0.28 -5.69 0.00
N MET A 524 -1.54 -5.42 0.34
CA MET A 524 -2.56 -6.47 0.42
C MET A 524 -2.97 -7.03 -0.94
N PHE A 525 -3.07 -6.17 -1.97
CA PHE A 525 -3.32 -6.62 -3.34
C PHE A 525 -2.16 -7.50 -3.85
N GLU A 526 -0.92 -7.12 -3.56
CA GLU A 526 0.27 -7.93 -3.87
C GLU A 526 0.31 -9.25 -3.10
N CYS A 527 -0.16 -9.29 -1.85
CA CYS A 527 -0.33 -10.55 -1.12
C CYS A 527 -1.36 -11.45 -1.81
N PHE A 528 -2.49 -10.91 -2.28
CA PHE A 528 -3.54 -11.66 -2.97
C PHE A 528 -3.05 -12.29 -4.29
N ASN A 529 -2.02 -11.73 -4.93
CA ASN A 529 -1.37 -12.36 -6.09
C ASN A 529 -0.88 -13.79 -5.80
N ALA A 530 -0.62 -14.16 -4.53
CA ALA A 530 -0.31 -15.54 -4.17
C ALA A 530 -1.52 -16.47 -4.35
N VAL A 531 -2.73 -16.04 -3.94
CA VAL A 531 -3.99 -16.79 -4.11
C VAL A 531 -4.26 -17.00 -5.60
N PHE A 532 -4.11 -15.94 -6.40
CA PHE A 532 -4.20 -16.02 -7.86
C PHE A 532 -3.23 -17.06 -8.45
N ARG A 533 -1.95 -17.02 -8.06
CA ARG A 533 -0.94 -17.97 -8.56
C ARG A 533 -1.31 -19.41 -8.26
N PHE A 534 -1.85 -19.70 -7.07
CA PHE A 534 -2.30 -21.05 -6.75
C PHE A 534 -3.45 -21.51 -7.65
N CYS A 535 -4.39 -20.63 -7.99
CA CYS A 535 -5.46 -20.95 -8.93
C CYS A 535 -4.91 -21.23 -10.33
N SER A 536 -3.94 -20.43 -10.79
CA SER A 536 -3.28 -20.64 -12.08
C SER A 536 -2.53 -21.98 -12.14
N ILE A 537 -1.64 -22.24 -11.17
CA ILE A 537 -0.80 -23.44 -11.11
C ILE A 537 -1.63 -24.72 -11.08
N LEU A 538 -2.74 -24.72 -10.34
CA LEU A 538 -3.60 -25.89 -10.14
C LEU A 538 -4.68 -26.05 -11.23
N SER A 539 -4.72 -25.18 -12.23
CA SER A 539 -5.64 -25.29 -13.37
C SER A 539 -5.19 -26.33 -14.41
N ASN A 540 -6.03 -26.59 -15.41
CA ASN A 540 -5.67 -27.44 -16.55
C ASN A 540 -4.87 -26.69 -17.64
N HIS A 541 -4.69 -25.37 -17.49
CA HIS A 541 -3.94 -24.47 -18.37
C HIS A 541 -4.48 -24.31 -19.81
N LEU A 542 -5.68 -24.81 -20.14
CA LEU A 542 -6.29 -24.66 -21.47
C LEU A 542 -6.92 -23.28 -21.66
N ALA A 543 -7.58 -22.77 -20.63
CA ALA A 543 -8.17 -21.44 -20.61
C ALA A 543 -7.88 -20.74 -19.27
N PRO A 544 -6.62 -20.33 -19.01
CA PRO A 544 -6.18 -19.85 -17.70
C PRO A 544 -7.07 -18.77 -17.10
N SER A 545 -7.46 -17.76 -17.89
CA SER A 545 -8.36 -16.70 -17.44
C SER A 545 -9.70 -17.20 -16.93
N ARG A 546 -10.33 -18.12 -17.67
CA ARG A 546 -11.63 -18.68 -17.33
C ARG A 546 -11.53 -19.56 -16.08
N ASP A 547 -10.54 -20.44 -16.04
CA ASP A 547 -10.39 -21.41 -14.96
C ASP A 547 -10.06 -20.70 -13.63
N ILE A 548 -9.19 -19.69 -13.67
CA ILE A 548 -8.88 -18.86 -12.51
C ILE A 548 -10.12 -18.08 -12.05
N ALA A 549 -10.84 -17.45 -12.99
CA ALA A 549 -12.03 -16.68 -12.65
C ALA A 549 -13.11 -17.54 -11.98
N LEU A 550 -13.36 -18.75 -12.50
CA LEU A 550 -14.32 -19.68 -11.90
C LEU A 550 -13.88 -20.11 -10.49
N GLN A 551 -12.61 -20.45 -10.31
CA GLN A 551 -12.10 -20.86 -9.00
C GLN A 551 -12.15 -19.74 -7.96
N LEU A 552 -11.86 -18.49 -8.36
CA LEU A 552 -11.98 -17.33 -7.47
C LEU A 552 -13.44 -16.98 -7.19
N ALA A 553 -14.33 -17.13 -8.17
CA ALA A 553 -15.78 -16.96 -7.97
C ALA A 553 -16.35 -17.99 -6.97
N ASP A 554 -15.90 -19.25 -7.04
CA ASP A 554 -16.29 -20.29 -6.07
C ASP A 554 -15.83 -19.94 -4.65
N GLN A 555 -14.60 -19.43 -4.51
CA GLN A 555 -14.08 -18.95 -3.22
C GLN A 555 -14.88 -17.76 -2.70
N GLU A 556 -15.24 -16.82 -3.56
CA GLU A 556 -16.03 -15.65 -3.18
C GLU A 556 -17.45 -16.06 -2.75
N GLY A 557 -18.08 -16.96 -3.49
CA GLY A 557 -19.37 -17.54 -3.10
C GLY A 557 -19.29 -18.34 -1.79
N LEU A 558 -18.18 -19.02 -1.52
CA LEU A 558 -17.95 -19.65 -0.22
C LEU A 558 -17.85 -18.61 0.90
N LYS A 559 -17.06 -17.55 0.74
CA LYS A 559 -16.96 -16.47 1.72
C LYS A 559 -18.33 -15.88 2.03
N HIS A 560 -19.08 -15.48 0.99
CA HIS A 560 -20.42 -14.90 1.10
C HIS A 560 -21.37 -15.77 1.93
N ARG A 561 -21.44 -17.07 1.63
CA ARG A 561 -22.27 -18.03 2.37
C ARG A 561 -21.84 -18.21 3.82
N LEU A 562 -20.52 -18.35 4.06
CA LEU A 562 -19.99 -18.57 5.41
C LEU A 562 -20.18 -17.35 6.32
N THR A 563 -20.18 -16.14 5.77
CA THR A 563 -20.41 -14.90 6.53
C THR A 563 -21.89 -14.53 6.67
N GLY A 564 -22.81 -15.34 6.14
CA GLY A 564 -24.25 -15.07 6.23
C GLY A 564 -24.77 -14.04 5.23
N GLY A 565 -24.06 -13.84 4.12
CA GLY A 565 -24.56 -13.03 3.02
C GLY A 565 -25.78 -13.67 2.36
N TRP A 566 -26.66 -12.82 1.82
CA TRP A 566 -27.91 -13.24 1.17
C TRP A 566 -27.75 -13.32 -0.35
N TRP A 567 -28.46 -14.23 -1.00
CA TRP A 567 -28.53 -14.32 -2.47
C TRP A 567 -29.97 -14.59 -2.93
N PRO A 568 -30.33 -14.24 -4.18
CA PRO A 568 -31.66 -14.53 -4.71
C PRO A 568 -31.94 -16.03 -4.74
N SER A 569 -33.12 -16.44 -4.27
CA SER A 569 -33.58 -17.82 -4.38
C SER A 569 -33.71 -18.22 -5.85
N LYS A 570 -33.35 -19.47 -6.16
CA LYS A 570 -33.62 -20.05 -7.49
C LYS A 570 -35.06 -20.53 -7.63
N ASP A 571 -35.70 -20.84 -6.51
CA ASP A 571 -36.98 -21.53 -6.47
C ASP A 571 -38.15 -20.54 -6.32
N SER A 572 -37.87 -19.28 -5.98
CA SER A 572 -38.89 -18.25 -5.79
C SER A 572 -38.37 -16.87 -6.22
N GLU A 573 -39.03 -16.28 -7.21
CA GLU A 573 -38.67 -14.95 -7.73
C GLU A 573 -38.93 -13.88 -6.67
N GLY A 574 -37.91 -13.06 -6.37
CA GLY A 574 -37.98 -12.01 -5.36
C GLY A 574 -37.63 -12.43 -3.93
N GLU A 575 -37.57 -13.73 -3.65
CA GLU A 575 -37.14 -14.26 -2.35
C GLU A 575 -35.61 -14.30 -2.25
N TRP A 576 -35.12 -14.12 -1.02
CA TRP A 576 -33.69 -14.16 -0.70
C TRP A 576 -33.42 -15.29 0.27
N GLU A 577 -32.32 -16.00 0.05
CA GLU A 577 -31.85 -17.07 0.90
C GLU A 577 -30.52 -16.69 1.56
N CYS A 578 -30.27 -17.27 2.73
CA CYS A 578 -28.97 -17.23 3.38
C CYS A 578 -28.63 -18.61 3.95
N ALA A 579 -27.35 -18.82 4.25
CA ALA A 579 -26.91 -20.07 4.85
C ALA A 579 -27.50 -20.23 6.27
N GLY A 580 -27.96 -21.43 6.60
CA GLY A 580 -28.49 -21.72 7.94
C GLY A 580 -27.46 -21.51 9.06
N PRO A 581 -27.89 -21.30 10.32
CA PRO A 581 -27.01 -20.98 11.44
C PRO A 581 -25.87 -21.97 11.67
N GLY A 582 -26.08 -23.27 11.38
CA GLY A 582 -25.04 -24.28 11.51
C GLY A 582 -23.84 -24.06 10.58
N VAL A 583 -24.09 -23.66 9.33
CA VAL A 583 -23.03 -23.35 8.34
C VAL A 583 -22.30 -22.07 8.73
N ARG A 584 -23.04 -21.02 9.12
CA ARG A 584 -22.48 -19.74 9.59
C ARG A 584 -21.64 -19.93 10.86
N GLY A 585 -22.14 -20.74 11.81
CA GLY A 585 -21.45 -21.09 13.04
C GLY A 585 -20.13 -21.85 12.82
N PHE A 586 -20.00 -22.56 11.70
CA PHE A 586 -18.77 -23.29 11.37
C PHE A 586 -17.57 -22.36 11.18
N LEU A 587 -17.77 -21.20 10.54
CA LEU A 587 -16.72 -20.18 10.42
C LEU A 587 -16.32 -19.62 11.79
N HIS A 588 -17.28 -19.39 12.68
CA HIS A 588 -17.01 -18.85 14.03
C HIS A 588 -16.29 -19.85 14.95
N THR A 589 -16.61 -21.14 14.84
CA THR A 589 -16.07 -22.20 15.71
C THR A 589 -14.72 -22.75 15.27
N ARG A 590 -14.30 -22.51 14.01
CA ARG A 590 -13.07 -23.08 13.44
C ARG A 590 -12.08 -21.98 13.02
N PRO A 591 -11.12 -21.58 13.89
CA PRO A 591 -10.10 -20.59 13.55
C PRO A 591 -9.25 -20.92 12.32
N VAL A 592 -9.11 -22.22 11.97
CA VAL A 592 -8.41 -22.66 10.76
C VAL A 592 -9.14 -22.18 9.51
N LEU A 593 -10.48 -22.28 9.48
CA LEU A 593 -11.26 -21.85 8.32
C LEU A 593 -11.22 -20.34 8.15
N GLN A 594 -11.27 -19.58 9.24
CA GLN A 594 -11.10 -18.12 9.23
C GLN A 594 -9.79 -17.75 8.53
N LYS A 595 -8.68 -18.37 8.94
CA LYS A 595 -7.37 -18.15 8.31
C LYS A 595 -7.35 -18.55 6.83
N LEU A 596 -8.01 -19.66 6.47
CA LEU A 596 -8.05 -20.14 5.08
C LEU A 596 -8.83 -19.21 4.14
N VAL A 597 -9.86 -18.53 4.63
CA VAL A 597 -10.61 -17.53 3.84
C VAL A 597 -9.98 -16.13 3.90
N GLY A 598 -8.84 -15.98 4.58
CA GLY A 598 -8.17 -14.69 4.77
C GLY A 598 -8.79 -13.80 5.85
N TRP A 599 -9.69 -14.33 6.69
CA TRP A 599 -10.34 -13.61 7.79
C TRP A 599 -9.54 -13.69 9.08
N THR A 600 -9.29 -12.54 9.70
CA THR A 600 -8.69 -12.47 11.03
C THR A 600 -9.68 -11.88 12.02
N VAL A 601 -10.07 -12.66 13.03
CA VAL A 601 -10.95 -12.18 14.10
C VAL A 601 -10.21 -11.15 14.94
N HIS A 602 -10.59 -9.88 14.77
CA HIS A 602 -10.18 -8.81 15.66
C HIS A 602 -11.07 -8.80 16.90
N LYS A 603 -10.76 -9.64 17.89
CA LYS A 603 -11.15 -9.34 19.26
C LYS A 603 -10.04 -8.47 19.84
N PRO A 604 -10.21 -7.14 19.91
CA PRO A 604 -9.19 -6.28 20.46
C PRO A 604 -8.89 -6.75 21.89
N PRO A 605 -7.61 -6.88 22.26
CA PRO A 605 -7.27 -7.26 23.62
C PRO A 605 -7.79 -6.19 24.58
N THR A 606 -8.17 -6.58 25.79
CA THR A 606 -8.70 -5.61 26.77
C THR A 606 -7.55 -4.82 27.38
N PRO A 607 -7.54 -3.47 27.33
CA PRO A 607 -6.55 -2.67 28.03
C PRO A 607 -6.44 -3.05 29.51
N GLY A 608 -5.21 -3.08 30.03
CA GLY A 608 -4.92 -3.47 31.41
C GLY A 608 -4.93 -4.98 31.66
N SER A 609 -5.43 -5.79 30.73
CA SER A 609 -5.40 -7.25 30.89
C SER A 609 -3.97 -7.79 30.90
N VAL A 610 -3.75 -8.84 31.67
CA VAL A 610 -2.44 -9.48 31.85
C VAL A 610 -2.49 -10.95 31.46
N LYS A 611 -1.32 -11.50 31.15
CA LYS A 611 -1.16 -12.95 30.97
C LYS A 611 -0.11 -13.45 31.95
N LEU A 612 -0.53 -14.40 32.78
CA LEU A 612 0.30 -15.03 33.81
C LEU A 612 1.50 -15.78 33.20
N MET A 613 2.55 -15.94 34.00
CA MET A 613 3.68 -16.80 33.62
C MET A 613 3.22 -18.25 33.41
N PRO A 614 3.69 -18.93 32.35
CA PRO A 614 3.31 -20.31 32.12
C PRO A 614 3.85 -21.23 33.23
N LEU A 615 3.01 -22.13 33.71
CA LEU A 615 3.44 -23.19 34.63
C LEU A 615 4.48 -24.09 33.93
N LEU A 616 5.61 -24.35 34.59
CA LEU A 616 6.60 -25.30 34.09
C LEU A 616 5.93 -26.68 33.91
N LYS A 617 6.25 -27.40 32.82
CA LYS A 617 5.73 -28.76 32.62
C LYS A 617 6.15 -29.63 33.81
N LYS A 618 5.20 -30.39 34.36
CA LYS A 618 5.47 -31.35 35.45
C LYS A 618 6.60 -32.30 35.03
N GLN A 619 7.74 -32.22 35.71
CA GLN A 619 8.74 -33.28 35.63
C GLN A 619 8.21 -34.50 36.40
N LYS A 620 8.42 -35.72 35.87
CA LYS A 620 8.00 -36.95 36.56
C LYS A 620 8.64 -36.97 37.96
N GLY A 621 7.81 -37.05 39.00
CA GLY A 621 8.24 -37.14 40.41
C GLY A 621 8.21 -35.84 41.23
N VAL A 622 7.89 -34.68 40.64
CA VAL A 622 7.78 -33.40 41.36
C VAL A 622 6.30 -33.01 41.54
N GLU A 623 5.96 -32.41 42.70
CA GLU A 623 4.64 -31.81 42.95
C GLU A 623 4.25 -30.81 41.85
N ARG A 624 2.94 -30.56 41.67
CA ARG A 624 2.46 -29.60 40.66
C ARG A 624 3.13 -28.24 40.92
N PRO A 625 3.81 -27.62 39.94
CA PRO A 625 4.36 -26.28 40.13
C PRO A 625 3.21 -25.32 40.42
N GLN A 626 3.28 -24.63 41.56
CA GLN A 626 2.35 -23.55 41.90
C GLN A 626 2.65 -22.31 41.06
N LEU A 627 1.64 -21.46 40.85
CA LEU A 627 1.86 -20.14 40.26
C LEU A 627 2.90 -19.38 41.11
N SER A 628 3.86 -18.74 40.45
CA SER A 628 4.92 -17.98 41.11
C SER A 628 4.34 -16.70 41.74
N SER A 629 3.86 -16.81 42.98
CA SER A 629 3.51 -15.66 43.81
C SER A 629 4.75 -15.05 44.44
N ILE A 630 4.86 -13.72 44.42
CA ILE A 630 5.95 -12.96 45.03
C ILE A 630 5.37 -11.90 45.96
N LEU A 631 5.99 -11.71 47.13
CA LEU A 631 5.63 -10.58 48.00
C LEU A 631 5.98 -9.27 47.32
N LEU A 632 5.10 -8.26 47.41
CA LEU A 632 5.37 -6.96 46.79
C LEU A 632 6.67 -6.34 47.32
N SER A 633 6.96 -6.52 48.62
CA SER A 633 8.21 -6.13 49.28
C SER A 633 9.48 -6.78 48.71
N ALA A 634 9.35 -7.94 48.05
CA ALA A 634 10.46 -8.66 47.42
C ALA A 634 10.73 -8.21 45.97
N THR A 635 10.01 -7.19 45.50
CA THR A 635 10.20 -6.58 44.18
C THR A 635 10.71 -5.15 44.31
N HIS A 636 11.09 -4.51 43.20
CA HIS A 636 11.45 -3.10 43.18
C HIS A 636 10.27 -2.15 43.53
N ALA A 637 9.04 -2.67 43.68
CA ALA A 637 7.91 -1.91 44.21
C ALA A 637 8.16 -1.36 45.62
N ALA A 638 8.98 -2.04 46.45
CA ALA A 638 9.36 -1.55 47.77
C ALA A 638 10.13 -0.22 47.73
N GLN A 639 10.83 0.03 46.62
CA GLN A 639 11.61 1.26 46.37
C GLN A 639 10.82 2.29 45.55
N ALA A 640 9.54 2.01 45.23
CA ALA A 640 8.75 2.89 44.41
C ALA A 640 8.36 4.19 45.13
N LEU A 641 8.30 5.29 44.39
CA LEU A 641 7.92 6.61 44.90
C LEU A 641 6.55 6.63 45.59
N ASN A 642 5.68 5.69 45.24
CA ASN A 642 4.34 5.52 45.80
C ASN A 642 4.17 4.19 46.55
N CYS A 643 5.24 3.60 47.07
CA CYS A 643 5.14 2.34 47.82
C CYS A 643 4.20 2.45 49.04
N ALA A 644 4.16 3.61 49.71
CA ALA A 644 3.30 3.85 50.87
C ALA A 644 1.78 3.70 50.59
N THR A 645 1.35 3.74 49.32
CA THR A 645 -0.07 3.56 48.95
C THR A 645 -0.47 2.10 48.74
N TYR A 646 0.46 1.15 48.88
CA TYR A 646 0.23 -0.28 48.67
C TYR A 646 0.69 -1.10 49.88
N ASP A 647 -0.03 -2.19 50.18
CA ASP A 647 0.42 -3.13 51.21
C ASP A 647 1.57 -4.00 50.69
N MET A 648 2.77 -3.74 51.21
CA MET A 648 4.00 -4.44 50.84
C MET A 648 4.01 -5.94 51.23
N LYS A 649 3.12 -6.37 52.13
CA LYS A 649 3.02 -7.77 52.58
C LYS A 649 2.08 -8.61 51.71
N THR A 650 1.35 -7.99 50.77
CA THR A 650 0.48 -8.71 49.86
C THR A 650 1.31 -9.55 48.87
N ALA A 651 0.88 -10.80 48.63
CA ALA A 651 1.46 -11.68 47.63
C ALA A 651 0.77 -11.47 46.27
N TRP A 652 1.57 -11.32 45.21
CA TRP A 652 1.12 -11.06 43.85
C TRP A 652 1.60 -12.13 42.88
N LEU A 653 0.79 -12.45 41.87
CA LEU A 653 1.15 -13.36 40.79
C LEU A 653 1.99 -12.64 39.74
N GLN A 654 3.13 -13.24 39.37
CA GLN A 654 3.97 -12.69 38.29
C GLN A 654 3.34 -12.90 36.91
N CYS A 655 3.32 -11.83 36.13
CA CYS A 655 2.77 -11.82 34.77
C CYS A 655 3.88 -11.73 33.73
N LYS A 656 3.65 -12.39 32.59
CA LYS A 656 4.54 -12.36 31.42
C LYS A 656 4.39 -11.07 30.61
N GLN A 657 3.17 -10.57 30.50
CA GLN A 657 2.80 -9.45 29.64
C GLN A 657 1.55 -8.75 30.15
N VAL A 658 1.39 -7.49 29.74
CA VAL A 658 0.25 -6.61 30.01
C VAL A 658 -0.15 -5.90 28.72
N ILE A 659 -1.43 -5.62 28.54
CA ILE A 659 -1.97 -4.92 27.37
C ILE A 659 -2.10 -3.41 27.67
N ALA A 660 -1.44 -2.56 26.88
CA ALA A 660 -1.56 -1.10 26.99
C ALA A 660 -2.89 -0.59 26.38
N VAL A 661 -3.23 0.68 26.63
CA VAL A 661 -4.43 1.34 26.05
C VAL A 661 -4.39 1.40 24.52
N SER A 662 -3.21 1.52 23.92
CA SER A 662 -2.98 1.39 22.48
C SER A 662 -3.12 -0.03 21.94
N LEU A 663 -3.48 -1.00 22.79
CA LEU A 663 -3.60 -2.43 22.49
C LEU A 663 -2.26 -3.16 22.27
N ASP A 664 -1.16 -2.51 22.65
CA ASP A 664 0.17 -3.12 22.59
C ASP A 664 0.34 -4.19 23.66
N GLU A 665 1.00 -5.29 23.29
CA GLU A 665 1.49 -6.27 24.25
C GLU A 665 2.85 -5.82 24.80
N CYS A 666 2.87 -5.42 26.06
CA CYS A 666 4.07 -4.97 26.76
C CYS A 666 4.60 -6.07 27.68
N ARG A 667 5.93 -6.22 27.75
CA ARG A 667 6.60 -7.27 28.54
C ARG A 667 7.63 -6.65 29.48
N LYS A 668 8.19 -7.46 30.40
CA LYS A 668 9.37 -7.05 31.18
C LYS A 668 10.48 -6.57 30.23
N GLY A 669 11.04 -5.41 30.53
CA GLY A 669 12.05 -4.73 29.74
C GLY A 669 11.51 -3.81 28.65
N SER A 670 10.20 -3.81 28.40
CA SER A 670 9.57 -2.94 27.40
C SER A 670 9.55 -1.47 27.81
N TRP A 671 9.70 -0.58 26.83
CA TRP A 671 9.63 0.87 27.03
C TRP A 671 8.23 1.39 26.75
N VAL A 672 7.63 2.05 27.74
CA VAL A 672 6.23 2.47 27.69
C VAL A 672 6.06 3.91 28.13
N PHE A 673 5.10 4.58 27.51
CA PHE A 673 4.50 5.79 28.06
C PHE A 673 3.31 5.39 28.94
N ALA A 674 3.20 6.00 30.11
CA ALA A 674 2.13 5.73 31.07
C ALA A 674 1.61 7.02 31.71
N LYS A 675 0.41 6.99 32.28
CA LYS A 675 -0.12 8.11 33.07
C LYS A 675 0.26 7.92 34.54
N SER A 676 0.97 8.88 35.11
CA SER A 676 1.40 8.85 36.51
C SER A 676 0.19 8.81 37.45
N PRO A 677 0.10 7.85 38.39
CA PRO A 677 -0.96 7.84 39.40
C PRO A 677 -0.80 8.96 40.44
N LEU A 678 0.37 9.62 40.51
CA LEU A 678 0.64 10.69 41.48
C LEU A 678 0.29 12.09 40.96
N THR A 679 0.58 12.34 39.68
CA THR A 679 0.49 13.68 39.08
C THR A 679 -0.50 13.74 37.91
N ASP A 680 -1.01 12.60 37.46
CA ASP A 680 -1.86 12.48 36.27
C ASP A 680 -1.20 12.93 34.95
N VAL A 681 0.11 13.21 34.97
CA VAL A 681 0.92 13.58 33.79
C VAL A 681 1.49 12.33 33.11
N MET A 682 1.76 12.43 31.80
CA MET A 682 2.47 11.42 31.05
C MET A 682 3.91 11.25 31.54
N ILE A 683 4.27 10.02 31.87
CA ILE A 683 5.63 9.60 32.24
C ILE A 683 6.14 8.55 31.26
N VAL A 684 7.45 8.42 31.20
CA VAL A 684 8.15 7.40 30.40
C VAL A 684 8.90 6.47 31.33
N GLY A 685 8.81 5.16 31.05
CA GLY A 685 9.47 4.17 31.88
C GLY A 685 9.74 2.87 31.16
N ARG A 686 10.60 2.06 31.77
CA ARG A 686 10.89 0.69 31.35
C ARG A 686 10.24 -0.28 32.34
N ILE A 687 9.50 -1.25 31.84
CA ILE A 687 8.81 -2.22 32.69
C ILE A 687 9.84 -3.08 33.42
N ASP A 688 9.88 -3.01 34.75
CA ASP A 688 10.68 -3.90 35.57
C ASP A 688 9.94 -5.22 35.84
N THR A 689 8.69 -5.14 36.29
CA THR A 689 7.89 -6.30 36.70
C THR A 689 6.39 -6.02 36.50
N ILE A 690 5.62 -7.06 36.18
CA ILE A 690 4.16 -7.02 35.98
C ILE A 690 3.53 -7.99 36.98
N LEU A 691 2.54 -7.53 37.73
CA LEU A 691 1.94 -8.25 38.86
C LEU A 691 0.41 -8.22 38.79
N ASP A 692 -0.23 -9.30 39.24
CA ASP A 692 -1.68 -9.43 39.35
C ASP A 692 -2.09 -10.01 40.72
N ASP A 693 -3.16 -9.51 41.32
CA ASP A 693 -3.63 -9.94 42.64
C ASP A 693 -4.52 -11.20 42.60
N GLY A 694 -4.85 -11.70 41.41
CA GLY A 694 -5.78 -12.82 41.21
C GLY A 694 -7.26 -12.47 41.37
N ASN A 695 -7.57 -11.25 41.82
CA ASN A 695 -8.93 -10.71 42.00
C ASN A 695 -9.30 -9.67 40.94
N GLY A 696 -8.45 -9.47 39.93
CA GLY A 696 -8.69 -8.59 38.79
C GLY A 696 -7.97 -7.25 38.86
N THR A 697 -7.12 -7.02 39.87
CA THR A 697 -6.24 -5.85 39.92
C THR A 697 -4.86 -6.21 39.40
N SER A 698 -4.42 -5.52 38.36
CA SER A 698 -3.07 -5.67 37.83
C SER A 698 -2.26 -4.37 37.94
N ILE A 699 -1.01 -4.49 38.37
CA ILE A 699 -0.07 -3.38 38.53
C ILE A 699 1.24 -3.63 37.78
N VAL A 700 1.93 -2.55 37.44
CA VAL A 700 3.19 -2.57 36.71
C VAL A 700 4.19 -1.71 37.48
N VAL A 701 5.35 -2.28 37.79
CA VAL A 701 6.47 -1.54 38.36
C VAL A 701 7.32 -1.00 37.21
N LEU A 702 7.38 0.32 37.09
CA LEU A 702 8.17 1.01 36.07
C LEU A 702 9.45 1.54 36.68
N ASP A 703 10.57 1.30 36.00
CA ASP A 703 11.78 2.08 36.13
C ASP A 703 11.60 3.40 35.35
N VAL A 704 11.60 4.54 36.03
CA VAL A 704 11.16 5.83 35.47
C VAL A 704 12.33 6.62 34.88
N PHE A 705 12.09 7.18 33.70
CA PHE A 705 13.06 8.00 32.96
C PHE A 705 12.50 9.38 32.65
N GLN A 706 13.38 10.28 32.21
CA GLN A 706 13.00 11.57 31.66
C GLN A 706 13.55 11.71 30.23
N ALA A 707 12.74 12.31 29.35
CA ALA A 707 13.22 12.76 28.06
C ALA A 707 14.03 14.05 28.24
N SER A 708 15.20 14.12 27.62
CA SER A 708 16.01 15.34 27.55
C SER A 708 15.23 16.48 26.88
N SER A 709 15.51 17.72 27.27
CA SER A 709 14.97 18.92 26.62
C SER A 709 15.55 19.16 25.23
N THR A 710 16.66 18.50 24.89
CA THR A 710 17.34 18.58 23.59
C THR A 710 17.40 17.21 22.91
N ARG A 711 17.59 17.23 21.59
CA ARG A 711 17.84 16.03 20.78
C ARG A 711 19.31 15.65 20.86
N ASP A 712 19.60 14.41 20.53
CA ASP A 712 20.95 13.93 20.26
C ASP A 712 21.55 14.61 19.03
N ASP A 713 22.80 15.06 19.13
CA ASP A 713 23.47 15.82 18.08
C ASP A 713 23.73 14.98 16.81
N ILE A 714 23.92 13.67 16.97
CA ILE A 714 24.24 12.76 15.86
C ILE A 714 22.94 12.24 15.25
N PHE A 715 22.06 11.64 16.05
CA PHE A 715 20.84 11.01 15.55
C PHE A 715 19.71 12.01 15.29
N GLY A 716 19.74 13.19 15.91
CA GLY A 716 18.65 14.17 15.82
C GLY A 716 17.36 13.69 16.52
N MET A 717 17.50 12.82 17.53
CA MET A 717 16.40 12.13 18.21
C MET A 717 16.38 12.42 19.72
N PRO A 718 15.23 12.32 20.40
CA PRO A 718 15.14 12.51 21.85
C PRO A 718 15.98 11.48 22.61
N ILE A 719 16.60 11.92 23.71
CA ILE A 719 17.41 11.07 24.61
C ILE A 719 16.62 10.78 25.88
N LEU A 720 16.66 9.55 26.37
CA LEU A 720 16.21 9.17 27.70
C LEU A 720 17.38 9.07 28.66
N THR A 721 17.22 9.69 29.83
CA THR A 721 18.18 9.62 30.95
C THR A 721 17.43 9.40 32.25
N ARG A 722 18.15 8.90 33.26
CA ARG A 722 17.67 8.89 34.63
C ARG A 722 17.71 10.30 35.20
N ARG A 723 16.74 10.63 36.06
CA ARG A 723 16.78 11.90 36.80
C ARG A 723 17.92 11.82 37.81
N GLN A 724 18.83 12.79 37.78
CA GLN A 724 20.01 12.85 38.67
C GLN A 724 20.88 11.57 38.67
N SER A 725 20.83 10.78 37.60
CA SER A 725 21.51 9.47 37.52
C SER A 725 21.08 8.46 38.60
N GLU A 726 19.87 8.62 39.16
CA GLU A 726 19.31 7.73 40.17
C GLU A 726 18.20 6.87 39.59
N THR A 727 18.14 5.61 40.04
CA THR A 727 17.04 4.70 39.70
C THR A 727 15.82 5.05 40.55
N ALA A 728 14.71 5.34 39.89
CA ALA A 728 13.45 5.64 40.56
C ALA A 728 12.37 4.70 40.04
N TYR A 729 11.70 3.99 40.94
CA TYR A 729 10.60 3.10 40.60
C TYR A 729 9.24 3.76 40.84
N MET A 730 8.23 3.34 40.09
CA MET A 730 6.84 3.76 40.31
C MET A 730 5.90 2.58 40.06
N ILE A 731 4.94 2.38 40.97
CA ILE A 731 3.87 1.39 40.79
C ILE A 731 2.73 2.07 40.03
N VAL A 732 2.39 1.55 38.86
CA VAL A 732 1.37 2.10 37.96
C VAL A 732 0.27 1.06 37.73
N PRO A 733 -1.03 1.41 37.86
CA PRO A 733 -2.11 0.50 37.47
C PRO A 733 -1.98 0.08 36.00
N ALA A 734 -2.27 -1.17 35.67
CA ALA A 734 -2.11 -1.67 34.29
C ALA A 734 -2.91 -0.83 33.26
N LEU A 735 -4.09 -0.33 33.63
CA LEU A 735 -4.93 0.55 32.80
C LEU A 735 -4.31 1.94 32.50
N ASN A 736 -3.29 2.34 33.27
CA ASN A 736 -2.60 3.61 33.04
C ASN A 736 -1.47 3.49 32.02
N LEU A 737 -1.09 2.28 31.59
CA LEU A 737 -0.14 2.10 30.48
C LEU A 737 -0.76 2.56 29.17
N ARG A 738 -0.13 3.54 28.52
CA ARG A 738 -0.69 4.17 27.32
C ARG A 738 -0.26 3.46 26.05
N PHE A 739 1.04 3.39 25.78
CA PHE A 739 1.55 2.74 24.58
C PHE A 739 3.02 2.32 24.67
N LEU A 740 3.36 1.31 23.88
CA LEU A 740 4.71 0.78 23.68
C LEU A 740 5.45 1.62 22.62
N PHE A 741 6.75 1.85 22.78
CA PHE A 741 7.55 2.54 21.77
C PHE A 741 8.99 1.99 21.71
N ASN A 742 9.67 2.24 20.60
CA ASN A 742 11.02 1.73 20.39
C ASN A 742 12.11 2.65 20.96
N VAL A 743 13.06 2.03 21.66
CA VAL A 743 14.23 2.69 22.23
C VAL A 743 15.47 1.87 21.91
N GLN A 744 16.51 2.56 21.41
CA GLN A 744 17.82 1.96 21.16
C GLN A 744 18.83 2.40 22.22
N HIS A 745 19.75 1.51 22.56
CA HIS A 745 20.93 1.88 23.34
C HIS A 745 21.84 2.79 22.49
N ASP A 746 22.45 3.81 23.09
CA ASP A 746 23.41 4.67 22.40
C ASP A 746 24.77 3.98 22.22
N CYS A 747 24.78 2.97 21.35
CA CYS A 747 25.96 2.14 21.07
C CYS A 747 27.12 2.95 20.47
N LEU A 748 26.83 4.05 19.77
CA LEU A 748 27.82 4.91 19.15
C LEU A 748 28.59 5.68 20.21
N SER A 749 27.90 6.42 21.08
CA SER A 749 28.55 7.18 22.16
C SER A 749 29.23 6.25 23.17
N ALA A 750 28.65 5.09 23.45
CA ALA A 750 29.24 4.10 24.35
C ALA A 750 30.44 3.35 23.74
N GLY A 751 30.62 3.38 22.42
CA GLY A 751 31.66 2.62 21.72
C GLY A 751 31.51 1.11 21.93
N CYS A 752 30.30 0.58 21.77
CA CYS A 752 30.01 -0.86 21.91
C CYS A 752 30.64 -1.67 20.78
N THR A 753 31.14 -2.87 21.09
CA THR A 753 31.92 -3.70 20.15
C THR A 753 31.42 -5.14 20.12
N ALA A 754 31.75 -5.86 19.03
CA ALA A 754 31.36 -7.25 18.81
C ALA A 754 32.25 -8.26 19.57
N THR A 755 32.40 -8.05 20.88
CA THR A 755 33.22 -8.89 21.76
C THR A 755 32.49 -10.13 22.26
N GLY A 756 31.15 -10.14 22.20
CA GLY A 756 30.33 -11.25 22.64
C GLY A 756 30.45 -12.45 21.70
N ARG A 757 30.41 -13.65 22.27
CA ARG A 757 30.41 -14.92 21.54
C ARG A 757 29.29 -15.82 22.06
N ARG A 758 28.56 -16.48 21.16
CA ARG A 758 27.53 -17.47 21.51
C ARG A 758 27.54 -18.62 20.52
N ALA A 759 27.18 -19.82 20.98
CA ALA A 759 26.94 -20.94 20.09
C ALA A 759 25.76 -20.62 19.16
N ARG A 760 25.91 -20.96 17.88
CA ARG A 760 24.84 -20.78 16.89
C ARG A 760 23.76 -21.83 17.15
N MET A 761 22.52 -21.39 17.26
CA MET A 761 21.38 -22.31 17.30
C MET A 761 20.97 -22.70 15.88
N GLN A 762 21.06 -23.98 15.55
CA GLN A 762 20.56 -24.56 14.29
C GLN A 762 19.53 -25.62 14.62
N GLU A 763 18.32 -25.50 14.05
CA GLU A 763 17.22 -26.46 14.29
C GLU A 763 16.90 -26.72 15.78
N ARG A 764 17.09 -25.69 16.62
CA ARG A 764 16.93 -25.72 18.09
C ARG A 764 18.03 -26.47 18.85
N VAL A 765 19.16 -26.75 18.22
CA VAL A 765 20.34 -27.35 18.85
C VAL A 765 21.51 -26.36 18.79
N GLU A 766 22.28 -26.26 19.87
CA GLU A 766 23.54 -25.51 19.87
C GLU A 766 24.56 -26.23 18.98
N SER A 767 25.07 -25.55 17.96
CA SER A 767 26.14 -26.08 17.11
C SER A 767 27.51 -25.64 17.63
N ALA A 768 28.55 -26.34 17.17
CA ALA A 768 29.94 -25.98 17.48
C ALA A 768 30.38 -24.65 16.82
N ILE A 769 29.56 -24.07 15.93
CA ILE A 769 29.84 -22.80 15.26
C ILE A 769 29.52 -21.67 16.23
N THR A 770 30.49 -20.77 16.44
CA THR A 770 30.32 -19.60 17.31
C THR A 770 30.02 -18.35 16.49
N ASP A 771 28.95 -17.64 16.85
CA ASP A 771 28.61 -16.33 16.30
C ASP A 771 29.10 -15.20 17.22
N LYS A 772 29.61 -14.12 16.61
CA LYS A 772 29.90 -12.87 17.32
C LYS A 772 28.62 -12.05 17.50
N PHE A 773 28.53 -11.26 18.58
CA PHE A 773 27.45 -10.29 18.77
C PHE A 773 27.94 -9.03 19.52
N ILE A 774 27.20 -7.93 19.35
CA ILE A 774 27.50 -6.66 20.03
C ILE A 774 27.16 -6.78 21.52
N VAL A 775 28.14 -6.47 22.38
CA VAL A 775 27.92 -6.34 23.82
C VAL A 775 27.79 -4.85 24.14
N CYS A 776 26.62 -4.47 24.65
CA CYS A 776 26.39 -3.09 25.08
C CYS A 776 27.17 -2.81 26.37
N LYS A 777 27.92 -1.70 26.38
CA LYS A 777 28.57 -1.21 27.61
C LYS A 777 27.52 -0.65 28.57
N PRO A 778 27.81 -0.57 29.89
CA PRO A 778 26.89 -0.04 30.88
C PRO A 778 26.85 1.51 30.81
N MET A 779 26.37 2.05 29.70
CA MET A 779 26.08 3.48 29.55
C MET A 779 24.57 3.67 29.67
N GLU A 780 24.14 4.45 30.65
CA GLU A 780 22.72 4.74 30.90
C GLU A 780 22.21 5.90 30.02
N ARG A 781 22.39 5.76 28.71
CA ARG A 781 21.92 6.70 27.69
C ARG A 781 21.19 5.93 26.59
N TRP A 782 19.95 6.31 26.35
CA TRP A 782 19.10 5.65 25.36
C TRP A 782 18.48 6.67 24.41
N ILE A 783 18.29 6.28 23.16
CA ILE A 783 17.72 7.10 22.11
C ILE A 783 16.30 6.62 21.82
N ILE A 784 15.33 7.54 21.90
CA ILE A 784 13.96 7.29 21.45
C ILE A 784 13.98 7.22 19.92
N ASN A 785 13.63 6.08 19.35
CA ASN A 785 13.63 5.92 17.90
C ASN A 785 12.40 6.60 17.27
N THR A 786 12.56 7.83 16.79
CA THR A 786 11.50 8.56 16.08
C THR A 786 11.30 8.10 14.65
N HIS A 787 12.15 7.20 14.12
CA HIS A 787 11.96 6.58 12.80
C HIS A 787 11.08 5.32 12.87
N ALA A 788 10.72 4.85 14.07
CA ALA A 788 9.81 3.72 14.24
C ALA A 788 8.43 4.06 13.67
N PHE A 789 7.82 3.10 12.95
CA PHE A 789 6.49 3.30 12.36
C PHE A 789 5.39 3.06 13.39
N HIS A 790 5.62 2.09 14.27
CA HIS A 790 4.69 1.73 15.33
C HIS A 790 4.51 2.89 16.32
N ASN A 791 3.26 3.26 16.60
CA ASN A 791 2.90 4.35 17.51
C ASN A 791 3.57 5.71 17.26
N ALA A 792 4.12 5.97 16.06
CA ALA A 792 4.83 7.21 15.74
C ALA A 792 3.97 8.47 16.02
N HIS A 793 2.68 8.39 15.66
CA HIS A 793 1.69 9.43 15.93
C HIS A 793 1.43 9.68 17.43
N LEU A 794 1.46 8.64 18.28
CA LEU A 794 1.31 8.77 19.74
C LEU A 794 2.58 9.29 20.39
N LEU A 795 3.75 8.79 19.95
CA LEU A 795 5.05 9.25 20.41
C LEU A 795 5.20 10.76 20.22
N ARG A 796 4.78 11.26 19.07
CA ARG A 796 4.80 12.67 18.74
C ARG A 796 3.90 13.54 19.63
N GLN A 797 2.77 13.00 20.05
CA GLN A 797 1.84 13.69 20.95
C GLN A 797 2.34 13.69 22.40
N ALA A 798 3.04 12.63 22.81
CA ALA A 798 3.53 12.48 24.17
C ALA A 798 4.80 13.32 24.43
N LEU A 799 5.61 13.57 23.39
CA LEU A 799 6.84 14.33 23.50
C LEU A 799 6.62 15.84 23.25
N PRO A 800 7.39 16.72 23.90
CA PRO A 800 7.43 18.13 23.55
C PRO A 800 7.69 18.35 22.05
N ARG A 801 6.97 19.30 21.44
CA ARG A 801 7.02 19.58 20.00
C ARG A 801 8.42 19.85 19.47
N GLY A 802 9.25 20.57 20.25
CA GLY A 802 10.64 20.87 19.90
C GLY A 802 11.53 19.64 19.68
N LEU A 803 11.13 18.46 20.18
CA LEU A 803 11.87 17.21 20.01
C LEU A 803 11.45 16.40 18.78
N THR A 804 10.33 16.75 18.12
CA THR A 804 9.73 15.92 17.06
C THR A 804 9.34 16.69 15.78
N VAL A 805 9.55 18.01 15.76
CA VAL A 805 9.34 18.84 14.57
C VAL A 805 10.51 18.65 13.57
N PRO A 806 10.27 18.34 12.29
CA PRO A 806 11.32 18.29 11.28
C PRO A 806 12.02 19.64 11.17
N ILE A 807 13.35 19.60 11.07
CA ILE A 807 14.18 20.81 10.92
C ILE A 807 14.69 20.84 9.48
N PRO A 808 14.49 21.93 8.73
CA PRO A 808 15.03 22.06 7.37
C PRO A 808 16.54 21.82 7.34
N LEU A 809 17.03 21.03 6.38
CA LEU A 809 18.47 20.80 6.19
C LEU A 809 19.22 22.10 5.83
N PHE A 810 18.56 23.00 5.13
CA PHE A 810 19.11 24.28 4.67
C PHE A 810 18.15 25.41 5.01
N ALA A 811 18.68 26.51 5.54
CA ALA A 811 17.90 27.72 5.83
C ALA A 811 17.41 28.38 4.53
N ASP A 812 18.29 28.51 3.53
CA ASP A 812 17.95 28.93 2.17
C ASP A 812 18.09 27.74 1.21
N ARG A 813 16.97 27.06 0.98
CA ARG A 813 16.91 25.93 0.05
C ARG A 813 17.15 26.37 -1.39
N LYS A 814 16.69 27.56 -1.79
CA LYS A 814 16.84 28.04 -3.18
C LYS A 814 18.30 28.30 -3.50
N ALA A 815 19.03 29.00 -2.63
CA ALA A 815 20.47 29.22 -2.79
C ALA A 815 21.23 27.89 -2.91
N LYS A 816 20.90 26.89 -2.07
CA LYS A 816 21.53 25.58 -2.17
C LYS A 816 21.22 24.87 -3.49
N HIS A 817 19.98 24.97 -3.98
CA HIS A 817 19.60 24.36 -5.26
C HIS A 817 20.35 25.02 -6.44
N ASP A 818 20.56 26.34 -6.38
CA ASP A 818 21.29 27.08 -7.42
C ASP A 818 22.79 26.74 -7.42
N GLU A 819 23.39 26.53 -6.25
CA GLU A 819 24.75 25.99 -6.10
C GLU A 819 24.87 24.60 -6.76
N LEU A 820 23.95 23.68 -6.40
CA LEU A 820 23.95 22.30 -6.93
C LEU A 820 23.70 22.25 -8.44
N ALA A 821 22.78 23.09 -8.95
CA ALA A 821 22.50 23.20 -10.38
C ALA A 821 23.73 23.71 -11.15
N SER A 822 24.47 24.67 -10.58
CA SER A 822 25.71 25.20 -11.17
C SER A 822 26.79 24.12 -11.26
N ALA A 823 27.05 23.42 -10.15
CA ALA A 823 28.02 22.31 -10.12
C ALA A 823 27.62 21.16 -11.08
N LEU A 824 26.33 20.88 -11.21
CA LEU A 824 25.81 19.88 -12.13
C LEU A 824 26.07 20.27 -13.60
N ARG A 825 25.84 21.53 -13.98
CA ARG A 825 26.12 22.04 -15.34
C ARG A 825 27.59 21.89 -15.69
N GLU A 826 28.50 22.32 -14.82
CA GLU A 826 29.94 22.16 -15.03
C GLU A 826 30.35 20.71 -15.27
N THR A 827 29.83 19.79 -14.44
CA THR A 827 30.12 18.36 -14.55
C THR A 827 29.59 17.77 -15.86
N LYS A 828 28.35 18.10 -16.23
CA LYS A 828 27.71 17.57 -17.43
C LYS A 828 28.29 18.16 -18.70
N ASP A 829 28.62 19.44 -18.73
CA ASP A 829 29.24 20.09 -19.89
C ASP A 829 30.66 19.54 -20.11
N GLY A 830 31.41 19.25 -19.05
CA GLY A 830 32.67 18.51 -19.13
C GLY A 830 32.51 17.11 -19.75
N LYS A 831 31.47 16.36 -19.35
CA LYS A 831 31.15 15.04 -19.94
C LYS A 831 30.73 15.17 -21.42
N ARG A 832 29.88 16.14 -21.76
CA ARG A 832 29.44 16.42 -23.14
C ARG A 832 30.61 16.78 -24.03
N LYS A 833 31.55 17.61 -23.53
CA LYS A 833 32.79 17.97 -24.22
C LYS A 833 33.66 16.73 -24.50
N ARG A 834 33.94 15.90 -23.49
CA ARG A 834 34.70 14.64 -23.67
C ARG A 834 34.02 13.67 -24.64
N ALA A 835 32.70 13.57 -24.60
CA ALA A 835 31.94 12.71 -25.52
C ALA A 835 32.01 13.24 -26.96
N ARG A 836 31.96 14.56 -27.15
CA ARG A 836 32.16 15.21 -28.45
C ARG A 836 33.57 14.96 -28.98
N GLU A 837 34.60 15.16 -28.16
CA GLU A 837 36.01 14.89 -28.50
C GLU A 837 36.21 13.41 -28.88
N LYS A 838 35.63 12.45 -28.14
CA LYS A 838 35.66 11.01 -28.47
C LYS A 838 34.95 10.70 -29.80
N ARG A 839 33.82 11.36 -30.10
CA ARG A 839 33.09 11.20 -31.38
C ARG A 839 33.88 11.78 -32.55
N GLU A 840 34.53 12.92 -32.35
CA GLU A 840 35.41 13.55 -33.34
C GLU A 840 36.66 12.69 -33.59
N ALA A 841 37.26 12.11 -32.54
CA ALA A 841 38.37 11.15 -32.66
C ALA A 841 37.98 9.86 -33.41
N LYS A 842 36.83 9.25 -33.09
CA LYS A 842 36.33 8.07 -33.83
C LYS A 842 36.02 8.36 -35.31
N LYS A 843 35.58 9.58 -35.64
CA LYS A 843 35.40 10.01 -37.03
C LYS A 843 36.72 10.20 -37.77
N ALA A 844 37.78 10.61 -37.07
CA ALA A 844 39.13 10.75 -37.65
C ALA A 844 39.79 9.39 -37.92
N GLU A 845 39.54 8.36 -37.10
CA GLU A 845 40.13 7.02 -37.27
C GLU A 845 39.42 6.15 -38.34
N GLY A 846 38.14 6.43 -38.65
CA GLY A 846 37.37 5.69 -39.65
C GLY A 846 37.67 6.02 -41.13
N GLY A 847 38.50 7.02 -41.39
CA GLY A 847 38.82 7.50 -42.75
C GLY A 847 39.93 6.74 -43.49
N SER A 848 40.52 5.69 -42.90
CA SER A 848 41.71 5.01 -43.41
C SER A 848 41.55 3.48 -43.36
N ARG A 849 40.85 2.91 -44.34
CA ARG A 849 41.03 1.50 -44.77
C ARG A 849 40.35 1.26 -46.12
N SER A 850 41.16 1.30 -47.16
CA SER A 850 40.82 0.88 -48.53
C SER A 850 40.63 -0.65 -48.58
N ARG A 851 39.54 -1.11 -49.20
CA ARG A 851 39.31 -2.51 -49.59
C ARG A 851 39.98 -2.79 -50.94
N PRO A 852 40.71 -3.91 -51.15
CA PRO A 852 41.06 -4.39 -52.47
C PRO A 852 39.92 -5.22 -53.09
N GLN A 853 39.86 -5.16 -54.42
CA GLN A 853 38.83 -5.72 -55.31
C GLN A 853 39.37 -6.96 -56.07
N LYS A 854 38.49 -7.94 -56.35
CA LYS A 854 38.48 -9.01 -57.41
C LYS A 854 37.94 -10.33 -56.83
N ASP A 855 37.22 -11.22 -57.53
CA ASP A 855 36.44 -11.22 -58.78
C ASP A 855 35.62 -12.54 -58.81
N LYS A 856 34.45 -12.51 -59.47
CA LYS A 856 33.57 -13.55 -60.07
C LYS A 856 33.68 -15.06 -59.71
N GLN A 857 32.56 -15.69 -59.34
CA GLN A 857 31.79 -16.65 -60.20
C GLN A 857 30.48 -17.14 -59.54
N ALA A 858 29.54 -17.58 -60.38
CA ALA A 858 28.12 -17.79 -60.11
C ALA A 858 27.72 -19.29 -59.96
N GLN A 859 26.70 -19.60 -59.15
CA GLN A 859 25.41 -20.24 -59.54
C GLN A 859 24.56 -20.72 -58.33
N LYS A 860 23.29 -20.27 -58.34
CA LYS A 860 21.96 -20.67 -57.76
C LYS A 860 21.74 -22.10 -57.18
N PRO A 861 20.56 -22.44 -56.56
CA PRO A 861 19.51 -21.66 -55.83
C PRO A 861 18.85 -22.35 -54.58
N ARG A 862 17.82 -21.69 -53.99
CA ARG A 862 16.73 -22.17 -53.07
C ARG A 862 17.07 -22.16 -51.55
N THR A 863 16.20 -21.79 -50.59
CA THR A 863 14.75 -21.55 -50.54
C THR A 863 14.39 -20.68 -49.31
N LYS A 864 13.19 -20.10 -49.34
CA LYS A 864 12.52 -19.22 -48.37
C LYS A 864 12.56 -19.68 -46.90
N GLY A 865 12.72 -18.73 -45.99
CA GLY A 865 12.44 -18.84 -44.56
C GLY A 865 12.49 -17.48 -43.88
N ARG A 866 11.31 -16.90 -43.62
CA ARG A 866 11.09 -15.58 -43.02
C ARG A 866 11.32 -15.70 -41.50
N VAL A 867 12.38 -15.09 -40.97
CA VAL A 867 12.57 -14.88 -39.53
C VAL A 867 13.11 -13.47 -39.28
N THR A 868 12.49 -12.85 -38.30
CA THR A 868 12.69 -11.52 -37.73
C THR A 868 14.13 -11.25 -37.30
N VAL A 869 14.63 -10.06 -37.64
CA VAL A 869 15.97 -9.59 -37.28
C VAL A 869 15.96 -9.12 -35.83
N ALA A 870 16.70 -9.85 -34.98
CA ALA A 870 17.16 -9.38 -33.69
C ALA A 870 18.41 -8.51 -33.93
N ASP A 871 18.34 -7.23 -33.55
CA ASP A 871 19.46 -6.31 -33.66
C ASP A 871 20.26 -6.32 -32.34
N LYS A 872 21.55 -6.62 -32.45
CA LYS A 872 22.54 -6.53 -31.38
C LYS A 872 23.09 -5.11 -31.38
N SER A 873 23.03 -4.40 -30.26
CA SER A 873 23.77 -3.17 -30.04
C SER A 873 24.52 -3.19 -28.71
N ASP A 874 25.73 -2.65 -28.79
CA ASP A 874 26.83 -2.68 -27.82
C ASP A 874 26.54 -2.08 -26.44
N GLN A 875 27.28 -2.61 -25.46
CA GLN A 875 27.31 -2.24 -24.05
C GLN A 875 27.93 -0.85 -23.82
N GLU A 876 27.14 0.09 -23.30
CA GLU A 876 27.60 1.15 -22.38
C GLU A 876 26.57 1.31 -21.25
N ASP A 877 27.10 1.32 -20.03
CA ASP A 877 26.41 1.14 -18.74
C ASP A 877 25.49 2.33 -18.39
N SER A 878 24.19 2.19 -18.67
CA SER A 878 23.09 2.98 -18.07
C SER A 878 21.76 2.23 -18.26
N GLY A 879 21.44 1.33 -17.34
CA GLY A 879 20.25 0.48 -17.42
C GLY A 879 18.93 1.28 -17.40
N PRO A 880 17.93 0.92 -18.24
CA PRO A 880 16.57 1.42 -18.12
C PRO A 880 15.83 0.73 -16.98
N GLU A 881 14.90 1.45 -16.34
CA GLU A 881 13.91 0.89 -15.42
C GLU A 881 12.95 -0.02 -16.21
N ASN A 882 13.31 -1.30 -16.31
CA ASN A 882 12.38 -2.41 -16.53
C ASN A 882 12.09 -3.10 -15.20
N SER A 883 10.89 -3.66 -15.13
CA SER A 883 10.36 -4.54 -14.10
C SER A 883 11.40 -5.50 -13.50
N SER A 884 11.28 -5.71 -12.19
CA SER A 884 12.11 -6.61 -11.39
C SER A 884 12.01 -8.07 -11.84
N ASP A 885 13.03 -8.57 -12.53
CA ASP A 885 13.34 -9.99 -12.57
C ASP A 885 14.32 -10.34 -11.45
N SER A 886 13.91 -11.33 -10.65
CA SER A 886 14.65 -11.92 -9.56
C SER A 886 15.02 -13.34 -9.96
N ASP A 887 16.29 -13.61 -10.23
CA ASP A 887 16.82 -14.96 -10.32
C ASP A 887 17.98 -15.16 -9.34
N GLY A 888 17.96 -16.32 -8.71
CA GLY A 888 19.00 -16.83 -7.84
C GLY A 888 18.78 -18.33 -7.65
N SER A 889 19.51 -19.13 -8.41
CA SER A 889 19.91 -20.48 -8.02
C SER A 889 21.14 -20.88 -8.84
N ASP A 890 22.30 -20.96 -8.20
CA ASP A 890 23.38 -21.87 -8.58
C ASP A 890 24.09 -22.27 -7.28
N ASP A 891 23.96 -23.55 -6.92
CA ASP A 891 24.73 -24.19 -5.85
C ASP A 891 26.18 -24.40 -6.29
N PRO A 892 27.16 -24.37 -5.36
CA PRO A 892 28.57 -24.35 -5.69
C PRO A 892 29.16 -25.77 -5.70
N ASP A 893 29.71 -26.19 -6.83
CA ASP A 893 30.84 -27.12 -6.81
C ASP A 893 31.95 -26.58 -7.72
N GLY A 894 33.09 -26.29 -7.09
CA GLY A 894 34.23 -25.63 -7.72
C GLY A 894 35.51 -26.33 -7.31
N SER A 895 36.06 -27.12 -8.25
CA SER A 895 37.48 -27.48 -8.26
C SER A 895 38.11 -27.01 -9.59
N PRO A 896 39.35 -26.49 -9.58
CA PRO A 896 39.85 -25.55 -10.60
C PRO A 896 40.42 -26.22 -11.88
N PRO A 897 40.53 -25.50 -13.01
CA PRO A 897 40.79 -26.12 -14.32
C PRO A 897 42.29 -26.37 -14.55
N ARG A 898 42.63 -27.59 -14.98
CA ARG A 898 43.93 -27.92 -15.59
C ARG A 898 43.80 -28.10 -17.11
N LYS A 899 44.57 -27.28 -17.82
CA LYS A 899 45.10 -27.33 -19.20
C LYS A 899 44.56 -28.39 -20.19
N ARG A 900 44.11 -27.88 -21.35
CA ARG A 900 43.86 -28.55 -22.63
C ARG A 900 44.85 -29.67 -22.97
N ARG A 901 44.33 -30.82 -23.43
CA ARG A 901 44.89 -31.60 -24.55
C ARG A 901 43.78 -32.36 -25.29
N LYS A 902 43.82 -32.27 -26.61
CA LYS A 902 43.03 -33.03 -27.59
C LYS A 902 43.14 -34.53 -27.32
N ILE A 903 42.13 -35.33 -27.68
CA ILE A 903 42.28 -36.60 -28.43
C ILE A 903 40.90 -37.10 -28.93
N GLN A 904 40.97 -37.80 -30.07
CA GLN A 904 39.95 -38.40 -30.91
C GLN A 904 39.12 -39.51 -30.21
N ARG A 905 37.90 -39.73 -30.71
CA ARG A 905 37.12 -40.98 -30.63
C ARG A 905 37.83 -42.12 -31.41
N PRO A 906 37.33 -43.37 -31.41
CA PRO A 906 36.77 -44.22 -30.35
C PRO A 906 37.34 -45.67 -30.43
N ALA A 907 37.02 -46.58 -29.49
CA ALA A 907 36.91 -48.03 -29.79
C ALA A 907 36.18 -48.82 -28.69
N ASN A 908 35.45 -49.82 -29.16
CA ASN A 908 34.60 -50.80 -28.48
C ASN A 908 35.31 -51.76 -27.50
N ASN A 909 34.45 -52.58 -26.90
CA ASN A 909 34.64 -53.93 -26.33
C ASN A 909 34.86 -53.93 -24.82
N SER A 910 34.26 -54.80 -24.00
CA SER A 910 33.34 -55.93 -24.15
C SER A 910 33.36 -56.62 -22.77
N SER A 911 32.37 -57.49 -22.47
CA SER A 911 32.39 -58.54 -21.41
C SER A 911 32.64 -58.07 -19.96
N GLY A 912 31.90 -58.49 -18.94
CA GLY A 912 30.98 -59.61 -18.78
C GLY A 912 31.00 -60.03 -17.30
N SER A 913 29.95 -60.78 -16.92
CA SER A 913 29.88 -61.77 -15.82
C SER A 913 30.26 -61.31 -14.41
N ASP A 914 29.27 -61.25 -13.50
CA ASP A 914 28.96 -62.32 -12.53
C ASP A 914 29.72 -62.03 -11.21
N SER A 915 29.23 -62.27 -9.99
CA SER A 915 28.09 -62.99 -9.47
C SER A 915 27.98 -62.70 -7.95
N ASP A 916 26.78 -62.92 -7.41
CA ASP A 916 26.49 -63.61 -6.14
C ASP A 916 27.10 -63.09 -4.83
N SER A 917 26.26 -62.60 -3.90
CA SER A 917 25.66 -63.37 -2.79
C SER A 917 26.30 -62.91 -1.47
N ASP A 918 25.67 -62.84 -0.29
CA ASP A 918 24.42 -63.38 0.21
C ASP A 918 24.04 -62.66 1.52
N TYR A 919 22.74 -62.70 1.86
CA TYR A 919 22.08 -62.93 3.17
C TYR A 919 22.84 -62.63 4.48
N ALA A 920 22.27 -62.21 5.62
CA ALA A 920 20.96 -61.86 6.20
C ALA A 920 21.30 -61.37 7.64
N GLY A 921 20.51 -60.67 8.46
CA GLY A 921 19.13 -60.21 8.49
C GLY A 921 18.79 -59.78 9.95
N ARG A 922 17.67 -59.05 10.11
CA ARG A 922 16.82 -58.88 11.33
C ARG A 922 17.39 -58.09 12.52
N ASP A 923 16.70 -57.22 13.28
CA ASP A 923 15.30 -56.76 13.44
C ASP A 923 15.34 -55.32 14.02
N ALA A 924 14.62 -54.34 13.47
CA ALA A 924 13.31 -53.79 13.89
C ALA A 924 13.24 -53.03 15.23
N VAL A 925 13.09 -51.69 15.19
CA VAL A 925 12.17 -50.90 16.05
C VAL A 925 11.65 -49.68 15.26
N GLN A 926 10.32 -49.55 15.23
CA GLN A 926 9.50 -48.52 14.56
C GLN A 926 9.54 -47.14 15.26
N LEU A 927 9.34 -46.06 14.49
CA LEU A 927 8.53 -44.90 14.91
C LEU A 927 7.86 -44.28 13.66
N GLU A 928 6.55 -44.05 13.80
CA GLU A 928 5.55 -43.85 12.75
C GLU A 928 5.50 -42.43 12.16
N GLU A 929 5.41 -42.33 10.84
CA GLU A 929 4.79 -41.22 10.11
C GLU A 929 3.42 -41.69 9.60
N GLN A 930 2.33 -40.97 9.93
CA GLN A 930 1.01 -41.24 9.35
C GLN A 930 0.75 -40.37 8.12
N ILE A 931 0.74 -41.06 6.99
CA ILE A 931 0.26 -40.67 5.66
C ILE A 931 -1.27 -40.86 5.64
N VAL A 932 -2.03 -39.89 5.10
CA VAL A 932 -3.46 -40.04 4.80
C VAL A 932 -3.62 -40.53 3.34
N PRO A 933 -4.46 -41.57 3.07
CA PRO A 933 -4.44 -42.28 1.78
C PRO A 933 -5.30 -41.63 0.70
N ARG A 934 -4.83 -41.79 -0.55
CA ARG A 934 -5.63 -41.63 -1.78
C ARG A 934 -6.71 -42.73 -1.81
N THR A 935 -7.97 -42.35 -2.01
CA THR A 935 -9.01 -43.28 -2.50
C THR A 935 -9.68 -42.68 -3.75
N SER A 936 -9.52 -43.38 -4.86
CA SER A 936 -10.29 -43.25 -6.08
C SER A 936 -11.57 -44.08 -5.94
N GLY A 937 -12.74 -43.44 -6.00
CA GLY A 937 -14.02 -44.14 -6.03
C GLY A 937 -15.09 -43.27 -6.67
N ARG A 938 -15.45 -43.56 -7.93
CA ARG A 938 -16.68 -43.05 -8.56
C ARG A 938 -17.88 -43.64 -7.81
N MET A 939 -18.68 -42.81 -7.15
CA MET A 939 -20.02 -43.18 -6.70
C MET A 939 -21.06 -42.50 -7.59
N ARG A 940 -21.82 -43.32 -8.32
CA ARG A 940 -23.08 -42.94 -9.00
C ARG A 940 -24.16 -42.78 -7.92
N ILE A 941 -24.88 -41.67 -7.94
CA ILE A 941 -26.10 -41.44 -7.15
C ILE A 941 -27.29 -41.94 -7.99
N PRO A 942 -28.16 -42.83 -7.48
CA PRO A 942 -29.41 -43.18 -8.15
C PRO A 942 -30.51 -42.18 -7.81
N THR A 943 -31.28 -41.82 -8.83
CA THR A 943 -32.56 -41.11 -8.75
C THR A 943 -33.64 -42.01 -8.14
N ALA A 944 -34.45 -41.49 -7.22
CA ALA A 944 -35.72 -42.10 -6.85
C ALA A 944 -36.79 -41.03 -6.61
N ARG A 945 -37.92 -41.20 -7.31
CA ARG A 945 -39.16 -40.43 -7.22
C ARG A 945 -40.01 -40.88 -6.02
N ALA A 946 -40.80 -39.92 -5.55
CA ALA A 946 -41.97 -39.94 -4.68
C ALA A 946 -42.69 -41.28 -4.38
N ARG A 947 -43.13 -41.44 -3.12
CA ARG A 947 -44.55 -41.59 -2.71
C ARG A 947 -44.73 -41.63 -1.19
N ASP A 948 -45.76 -40.89 -0.75
CA ASP A 948 -46.75 -41.14 0.31
C ASP A 948 -46.33 -41.62 1.72
N GLY A 949 -46.73 -40.82 2.72
CA GLY A 949 -47.61 -41.35 3.78
C GLY A 949 -47.12 -41.31 5.24
N VAL A 950 -47.74 -40.41 6.01
CA VAL A 950 -48.36 -40.61 7.34
C VAL A 950 -47.47 -40.78 8.61
N ASP A 951 -47.58 -39.72 9.43
CA ASP A 951 -47.78 -39.61 10.90
C ASP A 951 -46.85 -40.18 12.02
N TYR A 952 -46.85 -39.33 13.06
CA TYR A 952 -46.79 -39.52 14.52
C TYR A 952 -45.43 -39.49 15.28
N ASP A 953 -45.34 -38.41 16.07
CA ASP A 953 -44.94 -38.29 17.49
C ASP A 953 -43.48 -38.27 17.99
N SER A 954 -43.18 -37.11 18.60
CA SER A 954 -42.51 -36.86 19.90
C SER A 954 -41.13 -37.44 20.21
N ALA A 955 -40.14 -36.55 20.34
CA ALA A 955 -39.45 -36.21 21.60
C ALA A 955 -38.46 -35.05 21.37
#